data_AF-A0AAW1KR22-F1
#
_entry.id   AF-A0AAW1KR22-F1
#
_cell.length_a   1.000
_cell.length_b   1.000
_cell.length_c   1.000
_cell.angle_alpha   90.00
_cell.angle_beta   90.00
_cell.angle_gamma   90.00
#
_symmetry.space_group_name_H-M   'P 1'
#
loop_
_entity.id
_entity.type
_entity.pdbx_description
1 polymer ?
#
loop_
_entity_poly.entity_id
_entity_poly.type
_entity_poly.pdbx_seq_one_letter_code
_entity_poly.pdbx_strand_id
1 'polypeptide(L)'
;MVTMFHWDLPQPLQEIGGWPNPILADYFVDYADALFSNFGDRVTEWITFNEPHQVCGNGYSTGDLAPAYTQDGVGGYWCSYTLLMAHARTYELYNNNYRETQQGRIGFTMHGIWTLAASDADADVQAAENYVQFYFGWFAHPIYSSEGDFPAVMKERIAQLSEEEGFARSRLPTFTDEEVELLRELLLMVKTHECRALVDGEAARPSNQADHGAVCGQPPGTETAASSWLYVYPDGIRQILNWINEEYDNPEILNWINEEYDNPEVIITESGFSDSTGTLNDCGRVNYYNEYLAAVLQAINEAINEGCDVTAYTAWSFMDNFEWMRGYTEKFGIHHVDFDDSDRTRTPKMSSYVFKNIIETRTIDTSYVPDGFEACATDEEEEEDVDNGEDGNDGDNGEDGNDGDNGEDGNDGDNGEDGNDGDNGEDGNDGDNGEDGNDGDNGEDGNDGDNGEDGNDGDNGEDGNDGDNGEDGNDGDNGEDGNDGDNGEDGNDGDNGEDETFWFGVASASYQVEGAWNLSGKGENIWDRLTHSNPDHISDRSNGDVACDAYHKIAEDVRNLKNLGVDVYRFSLSWSRILPTGHSNKINPDGIRYYNELIDELIRNDIKPFVTIYHWDLPQPLQEIGGWPNPLIIDHFVDFADVVFENFGDRVQFWITFNEPTLICLHGYGFGSMAPAYTQQGIVDYLCGHNLILAHAKTYRLYQDKYKKSQNGRVGITCESPWFEPVTPGDSLDELMSEKSLQTRLGWYTHPIFSEEGDYPQVMRDHIDELSEREGYSKSRLPKFTEEEVQLVKGTSDFFGLNHYTSELCTTMKWEVVGPSHQLDVGAHCETNPEWETAASFWLKVVPWGLRKLLNWIRDEYNNPEVIITENGFSDLGGLNDCRRINYYNRYLTEVLKAIHDDDCNISGYVAWSYMDNFQWDQGYTERFGMYFVDFEDPSRPRTPKMSSQVYKNIIQSRRIDWDYTPHGFTPCNWEVAK
;
A
#
# COMPACT_ATOMS: atom_id res chain seq x y z
N MET A 1 -34.30 10.08 24.75
CA MET A 1 -32.86 10.05 25.07
C MET A 1 -32.19 11.22 24.37
N VAL A 2 -31.41 12.00 25.08
CA VAL A 2 -30.69 13.16 24.54
C VAL A 2 -29.24 13.11 25.01
N THR A 3 -28.31 13.12 24.05
CA THR A 3 -26.88 13.26 24.28
C THR A 3 -26.52 14.74 24.30
N MET A 4 -25.85 15.20 25.36
CA MET A 4 -25.44 16.59 25.54
C MET A 4 -24.19 16.93 24.73
N PHE A 5 -23.21 16.02 24.71
CA PHE A 5 -21.97 16.17 23.96
C PHE A 5 -21.73 14.96 23.05
N HIS A 6 -21.66 15.20 21.75
CA HIS A 6 -21.38 14.19 20.73
C HIS A 6 -20.24 14.67 19.82
N TRP A 7 -19.07 14.86 20.44
CA TRP A 7 -17.79 15.20 19.81
C TRP A 7 -17.71 16.61 19.20
N ASP A 8 -18.67 17.47 19.50
CA ASP A 8 -18.91 18.77 18.88
C ASP A 8 -18.50 19.94 19.80
N LEU A 9 -17.26 19.94 20.27
CA LEU A 9 -16.76 21.01 21.16
C LEU A 9 -16.72 22.36 20.43
N PRO A 10 -17.32 23.45 20.98
CA PRO A 10 -17.24 24.77 20.38
C PRO A 10 -15.80 25.26 20.22
N GLN A 11 -15.46 25.74 19.02
CA GLN A 11 -14.11 26.22 18.70
C GLN A 11 -13.51 27.22 19.71
N PRO A 12 -14.25 28.21 20.26
CA PRO A 12 -13.68 29.11 21.28
C PRO A 12 -13.25 28.40 22.58
N LEU A 13 -13.89 27.27 22.92
CA LEU A 13 -13.49 26.44 24.06
C LEU A 13 -12.27 25.58 23.71
N GLN A 14 -12.15 25.15 22.45
CA GLN A 14 -10.93 24.52 21.96
C GLN A 14 -9.72 25.47 22.00
N GLU A 15 -9.92 26.74 21.63
CA GLU A 15 -8.86 27.77 21.61
C GLU A 15 -8.27 28.07 22.99
N ILE A 16 -9.00 27.79 24.08
CA ILE A 16 -8.50 27.94 25.46
C ILE A 16 -7.91 26.63 26.03
N GLY A 17 -7.70 25.62 25.19
CA GLY A 17 -7.05 24.36 25.55
C GLY A 17 -7.94 23.12 25.48
N GLY A 18 -9.22 23.27 25.12
CA GLY A 18 -10.13 22.13 24.93
C GLY A 18 -10.30 21.27 26.19
N TRP A 19 -10.70 20.01 26.00
CA TRP A 19 -10.99 19.08 27.09
C TRP A 19 -9.82 18.80 28.05
N PRO A 20 -8.53 18.88 27.64
CA PRO A 20 -7.42 18.84 28.60
C PRO A 20 -7.42 19.97 29.64
N ASN A 21 -8.18 21.06 29.44
CA ASN A 21 -8.29 22.16 30.39
C ASN A 21 -9.46 21.93 31.38
N PRO A 22 -9.21 21.70 32.69
CA PRO A 22 -10.24 21.35 33.66
C PRO A 22 -11.37 22.39 33.84
N ILE A 23 -11.16 23.65 33.44
CA ILE A 23 -12.20 24.68 33.49
C ILE A 23 -13.42 24.33 32.63
N LEU A 24 -13.25 23.49 31.60
CA LEU A 24 -14.34 23.07 30.73
C LEU A 24 -15.37 22.21 31.48
N ALA A 25 -15.00 21.56 32.60
CA ALA A 25 -15.98 20.87 33.42
C ALA A 25 -17.06 21.82 33.94
N ASP A 26 -16.67 23.01 34.42
CA ASP A 26 -17.62 24.01 34.92
C ASP A 26 -18.48 24.59 33.78
N TYR A 27 -17.87 24.86 32.62
CA TYR A 27 -18.61 25.33 31.45
C TYR A 27 -19.61 24.30 30.92
N PHE A 28 -19.26 23.01 31.01
CA PHE A 28 -20.19 21.94 30.64
C PHE A 28 -21.34 21.81 31.64
N VAL A 29 -21.10 22.01 32.94
CA VAL A 29 -22.16 22.04 33.97
C VAL A 29 -23.13 23.20 33.71
N ASP A 30 -22.62 24.40 33.41
CA ASP A 30 -23.45 25.54 33.03
C ASP A 30 -24.31 25.26 31.78
N TYR A 31 -23.73 24.58 30.79
CA TYR A 31 -24.44 24.12 29.60
C TYR A 31 -25.53 23.10 29.95
N ALA A 32 -25.23 22.11 30.78
CA ALA A 32 -26.17 21.09 31.21
C ALA A 32 -27.34 21.67 32.04
N ASP A 33 -27.07 22.63 32.93
CA ASP A 33 -28.08 23.36 33.70
C ASP A 33 -29.11 24.04 32.78
N ALA A 34 -28.62 24.66 31.70
CA ALA A 34 -29.46 25.25 30.69
C ALA A 34 -30.29 24.18 29.95
N LEU A 35 -29.71 23.01 29.63
CA LEU A 35 -30.45 21.92 28.99
C LEU A 35 -31.56 21.38 29.89
N PHE A 36 -31.26 21.08 31.15
CA PHE A 36 -32.26 20.58 32.11
C PHE A 36 -33.40 21.57 32.33
N SER A 37 -33.07 22.86 32.46
CA SER A 37 -34.07 23.90 32.68
C SER A 37 -35.01 24.11 31.50
N ASN A 38 -34.53 23.92 30.27
CA ASN A 38 -35.30 24.21 29.05
C ASN A 38 -35.98 22.97 28.42
N PHE A 39 -35.42 21.78 28.63
CA PHE A 39 -35.86 20.56 27.95
C PHE A 39 -36.18 19.41 28.91
N GLY A 40 -35.79 19.50 30.18
CA GLY A 40 -35.94 18.41 31.14
C GLY A 40 -37.37 18.06 31.53
N ASP A 41 -38.35 18.91 31.18
CA ASP A 41 -39.78 18.56 31.28
C ASP A 41 -40.24 17.51 30.24
N ARG A 42 -39.42 17.28 29.21
CA ARG A 42 -39.71 16.40 28.05
C ARG A 42 -38.66 15.32 27.83
N VAL A 43 -37.58 15.32 28.60
CA VAL A 43 -36.46 14.38 28.45
C VAL A 43 -36.33 13.54 29.70
N THR A 44 -36.52 12.24 29.56
CA THR A 44 -36.43 11.26 30.64
C THR A 44 -35.11 10.51 30.68
N GLU A 45 -34.30 10.58 29.62
CA GLU A 45 -33.00 9.91 29.50
C GLU A 45 -31.96 10.90 28.98
N TRP A 46 -30.96 11.20 29.80
CA TRP A 46 -29.87 12.10 29.49
C TRP A 46 -28.56 11.31 29.37
N ILE A 47 -27.81 11.56 28.29
CA ILE A 47 -26.43 11.10 28.13
C ILE A 47 -25.54 12.34 28.16
N THR A 48 -24.58 12.38 29.06
CA THR A 48 -23.63 13.52 29.11
C THR A 48 -22.68 13.47 27.93
N PHE A 49 -21.87 12.42 27.82
CA PHE A 49 -20.87 12.25 26.76
C PHE A 49 -21.11 10.95 25.99
N ASN A 50 -21.02 11.03 24.66
CA ASN A 50 -20.91 9.84 23.81
C ASN A 50 -19.43 9.46 23.65
N GLU A 51 -19.05 8.24 24.04
CA GLU A 51 -17.75 7.65 23.73
C GLU A 51 -16.53 8.54 24.06
N PRO A 52 -16.31 8.88 25.34
CA PRO A 52 -15.22 9.80 25.73
C PRO A 52 -13.82 9.28 25.37
N HIS A 53 -13.67 7.96 25.21
CA HIS A 53 -12.41 7.32 24.86
C HIS A 53 -12.01 7.71 23.43
N GLN A 54 -12.96 7.85 22.50
CA GLN A 54 -12.69 8.39 21.16
C GLN A 54 -12.28 9.85 21.25
N VAL A 55 -12.98 10.63 22.09
CA VAL A 55 -12.68 12.06 22.28
C VAL A 55 -11.27 12.25 22.82
N CYS A 56 -10.88 11.51 23.86
CA CYS A 56 -9.59 11.69 24.53
C CYS A 56 -8.44 10.91 23.89
N GLY A 57 -8.68 9.67 23.47
CA GLY A 57 -7.70 8.85 22.75
C GLY A 57 -7.44 9.42 21.36
N ASN A 58 -8.46 9.45 20.52
CA ASN A 58 -8.29 9.83 19.12
C ASN A 58 -8.23 11.34 18.89
N GLY A 59 -8.85 12.15 19.74
CA GLY A 59 -8.79 13.61 19.64
C GLY A 59 -7.54 14.26 20.22
N TYR A 60 -7.02 13.73 21.34
CA TYR A 60 -5.95 14.37 22.13
C TYR A 60 -4.72 13.49 22.39
N SER A 61 -4.68 12.28 21.83
CA SER A 61 -3.50 11.40 21.90
C SER A 61 -2.99 11.04 20.50
N THR A 62 -3.80 10.40 19.65
CA THR A 62 -3.38 9.95 18.31
C THR A 62 -3.54 11.01 17.22
N GLY A 63 -4.55 11.88 17.36
CA GLY A 63 -4.84 12.94 16.40
C GLY A 63 -5.76 12.54 15.25
N ASP A 64 -6.40 11.37 15.30
CA ASP A 64 -7.29 10.86 14.24
C ASP A 64 -8.68 11.52 14.20
N LEU A 65 -9.11 12.13 15.30
CA LEU A 65 -10.37 12.88 15.40
C LEU A 65 -10.11 14.34 15.78
N ALA A 66 -11.06 15.24 15.51
CA ALA A 66 -10.97 16.62 15.96
C ALA A 66 -10.76 16.69 17.49
N PRO A 67 -9.82 17.50 18.00
CA PRO A 67 -9.07 18.58 17.33
C PRO A 67 -7.77 18.16 16.61
N ALA A 68 -7.51 16.86 16.45
CA ALA A 68 -6.32 16.29 15.82
C ALA A 68 -5.01 16.65 16.54
N TYR A 69 -5.01 16.60 17.87
CA TYR A 69 -3.85 16.99 18.68
C TYR A 69 -2.94 15.79 18.96
N THR A 70 -1.68 15.87 18.55
CA THR A 70 -0.68 14.81 18.74
C THR A 70 0.32 15.21 19.83
N GLN A 71 0.14 14.67 21.03
CA GLN A 71 1.10 14.76 22.14
C GLN A 71 1.22 13.39 22.83
N ASP A 72 2.24 13.22 23.67
CA ASP A 72 2.71 12.00 24.36
C ASP A 72 1.72 11.37 25.37
N GLY A 73 0.43 11.29 25.03
CA GLY A 73 -0.66 10.73 25.85
C GLY A 73 -1.15 11.64 26.98
N VAL A 74 -0.38 12.66 27.37
CA VAL A 74 -0.73 13.60 28.46
C VAL A 74 -2.04 14.33 28.18
N GLY A 75 -2.26 14.76 26.94
CA GLY A 75 -3.51 15.42 26.52
C GLY A 75 -4.73 14.53 26.70
N GLY A 76 -4.64 13.26 26.30
CA GLY A 76 -5.72 12.28 26.47
C GLY A 76 -6.08 12.02 27.92
N TYR A 77 -5.10 11.84 28.81
CA TYR A 77 -5.38 11.59 30.23
C TYR A 77 -5.99 12.80 30.94
N TRP A 78 -5.51 14.01 30.68
CA TRP A 78 -6.13 15.22 31.21
C TRP A 78 -7.52 15.49 30.62
N CYS A 79 -7.74 15.15 29.35
CA CYS A 79 -9.07 15.13 28.75
C CYS A 79 -10.00 14.18 29.54
N SER A 80 -9.56 12.96 29.84
CA SER A 80 -10.40 11.97 30.53
C SER A 80 -10.81 12.43 31.93
N TYR A 81 -9.88 13.02 32.69
CA TYR A 81 -10.17 13.61 33.99
C TYR A 81 -11.22 14.72 33.91
N THR A 82 -11.07 15.65 32.96
CA THR A 82 -12.03 16.76 32.79
C THR A 82 -13.42 16.23 32.41
N LEU A 83 -13.52 15.24 31.52
CA LEU A 83 -14.79 14.63 31.13
C LEU A 83 -15.48 13.91 32.31
N LEU A 84 -14.71 13.15 33.10
CA LEU A 84 -15.20 12.48 34.31
C LEU A 84 -15.73 13.49 35.35
N MET A 85 -15.01 14.57 35.58
CA MET A 85 -15.44 15.64 36.49
C MET A 85 -16.66 16.41 35.97
N ALA A 86 -16.71 16.67 34.67
CA ALA A 86 -17.87 17.29 34.03
C ALA A 86 -19.11 16.41 34.19
N HIS A 87 -18.99 15.10 33.94
CA HIS A 87 -20.08 14.15 34.11
C HIS A 87 -20.58 14.11 35.55
N ALA A 88 -19.67 13.94 36.52
CA ALA A 88 -20.00 13.79 37.93
C ALA A 88 -20.70 15.05 38.49
N ARG A 89 -20.19 16.25 38.18
CA ARG A 89 -20.81 17.51 38.58
C ARG A 89 -22.17 17.74 37.91
N THR A 90 -22.32 17.36 36.64
CA THR A 90 -23.60 17.44 35.94
C THR A 90 -24.63 16.48 36.51
N TYR A 91 -24.20 15.28 36.93
CA TYR A 91 -25.04 14.32 37.62
C TYR A 91 -25.54 14.84 38.97
N GLU A 92 -24.63 15.36 39.81
CA GLU A 92 -24.97 15.98 41.09
C GLU A 92 -25.95 17.15 40.90
N LEU A 93 -25.68 18.02 39.91
CA LEU A 93 -26.58 19.11 39.53
C LEU A 93 -28.00 18.58 39.22
N TYR A 94 -28.10 17.52 38.40
CA TYR A 94 -29.38 16.94 38.03
C TYR A 94 -30.11 16.36 39.25
N ASN A 95 -29.40 15.58 40.07
CA ASN A 95 -29.96 14.94 41.27
C ASN A 95 -30.52 15.95 42.25
N ASN A 96 -29.74 17.00 42.54
CA ASN A 96 -30.08 17.96 43.58
C ASN A 96 -31.18 18.94 43.14
N ASN A 97 -31.22 19.32 41.86
CA ASN A 97 -32.07 20.42 41.42
C ASN A 97 -33.24 19.99 40.53
N TYR A 98 -33.14 18.86 39.83
CA TYR A 98 -34.06 18.52 38.74
C TYR A 98 -34.76 17.17 38.93
N ARG A 99 -34.08 16.15 39.49
CA ARG A 99 -34.56 14.77 39.57
C ARG A 99 -35.92 14.62 40.23
N GLU A 100 -36.19 15.31 41.34
CA GLU A 100 -37.49 15.25 42.01
C GLU A 100 -38.65 15.71 41.10
N THR A 101 -38.40 16.70 40.24
CA THR A 101 -39.44 17.33 39.41
C THR A 101 -39.55 16.72 38.02
N GLN A 102 -38.45 16.22 37.46
CA GLN A 102 -38.37 15.72 36.09
C GLN A 102 -38.40 14.20 36.02
N GLN A 103 -38.01 13.51 37.10
CA GLN A 103 -38.00 12.05 37.21
C GLN A 103 -37.24 11.34 36.08
N GLY A 104 -36.30 12.03 35.42
CA GLY A 104 -35.45 11.44 34.40
C GLY A 104 -34.21 10.79 35.00
N ARG A 105 -33.43 10.16 34.12
CA ARG A 105 -32.17 9.51 34.42
C ARG A 105 -31.06 10.15 33.62
N ILE A 106 -29.85 10.03 34.13
CA ILE A 106 -28.65 10.59 33.51
C ILE A 106 -27.53 9.58 33.59
N GLY A 107 -26.90 9.33 32.46
CA GLY A 107 -25.78 8.41 32.32
C GLY A 107 -24.76 8.89 31.30
N PHE A 108 -23.96 7.94 30.85
CA PHE A 108 -22.75 8.19 30.10
C PHE A 108 -22.50 7.00 29.18
N THR A 109 -22.33 7.22 27.87
CA THR A 109 -22.20 6.12 26.90
C THR A 109 -20.75 5.66 26.80
N MET A 110 -20.49 4.45 27.26
CA MET A 110 -19.19 3.78 27.16
C MET A 110 -19.13 2.81 25.99
N HIS A 111 -17.99 2.73 25.32
CA HIS A 111 -17.77 1.74 24.26
C HIS A 111 -17.25 0.46 24.89
N GLY A 112 -18.07 -0.60 24.83
CA GLY A 112 -17.70 -1.93 25.31
C GLY A 112 -16.94 -2.70 24.24
N ILE A 113 -15.65 -2.93 24.46
CA ILE A 113 -14.80 -3.84 23.67
C ILE A 113 -14.47 -5.06 24.54
N TRP A 114 -14.59 -6.26 23.98
CA TRP A 114 -14.16 -7.51 24.60
C TRP A 114 -13.05 -8.16 23.77
N THR A 115 -11.95 -8.58 24.41
CA THR A 115 -10.85 -9.31 23.76
C THR A 115 -10.80 -10.76 24.26
N LEU A 116 -10.51 -11.69 23.35
CA LEU A 116 -10.27 -13.08 23.70
C LEU A 116 -8.77 -13.29 23.93
N ALA A 117 -8.43 -14.03 24.98
CA ALA A 117 -7.07 -14.52 25.17
C ALA A 117 -6.66 -15.36 23.95
N ALA A 118 -5.41 -15.23 23.48
CA ALA A 118 -4.93 -16.04 22.36
C ALA A 118 -4.79 -17.53 22.70
N SER A 119 -4.68 -17.85 23.99
CA SER A 119 -4.74 -19.22 24.50
C SER A 119 -5.28 -19.25 25.93
N ASP A 120 -5.53 -20.46 26.46
CA ASP A 120 -5.90 -20.67 27.87
C ASP A 120 -4.70 -20.47 28.83
N ALA A 121 -3.55 -19.98 28.37
CA ALA A 121 -2.42 -19.67 29.23
C ALA A 121 -2.74 -18.47 30.12
N ASP A 122 -2.43 -18.56 31.41
CA ASP A 122 -2.69 -17.51 32.40
C ASP A 122 -2.17 -16.12 31.98
N ALA A 123 -1.05 -16.06 31.24
CA ALA A 123 -0.47 -14.81 30.75
C ALA A 123 -1.31 -14.14 29.65
N ASP A 124 -1.90 -14.93 28.75
CA ASP A 124 -2.73 -14.42 27.64
C ASP A 124 -4.10 -13.99 28.16
N VAL A 125 -4.64 -14.72 29.14
CA VAL A 125 -5.86 -14.34 29.88
C VAL A 125 -5.64 -13.01 30.62
N GLN A 126 -4.53 -12.89 31.35
CA GLN A 126 -4.20 -11.66 32.07
C GLN A 126 -3.97 -10.47 31.14
N ALA A 127 -3.39 -10.68 29.96
CA ALA A 127 -3.18 -9.65 28.97
C ALA A 127 -4.50 -9.18 28.32
N ALA A 128 -5.42 -10.11 28.05
CA ALA A 128 -6.77 -9.79 27.61
C ALA A 128 -7.54 -8.96 28.66
N GLU A 129 -7.49 -9.36 29.94
CA GLU A 129 -8.07 -8.61 31.06
C GLU A 129 -7.47 -7.20 31.19
N ASN A 130 -6.14 -7.08 31.10
CA ASN A 130 -5.46 -5.79 31.14
C ASN A 130 -5.94 -4.88 30.01
N TYR A 131 -6.10 -5.40 28.79
CA TYR A 131 -6.60 -4.61 27.67
C TYR A 131 -8.01 -4.07 27.92
N VAL A 132 -8.93 -4.91 28.42
CA VAL A 132 -10.28 -4.47 28.82
C VAL A 132 -10.20 -3.37 29.88
N GLN A 133 -9.31 -3.51 30.87
CA GLN A 133 -9.07 -2.48 31.89
C GLN A 133 -8.50 -1.16 31.32
N PHE A 134 -7.60 -1.21 30.33
CA PHE A 134 -7.05 0.00 29.70
C PHE A 134 -8.03 0.73 28.78
N TYR A 135 -9.03 0.03 28.25
CA TYR A 135 -9.98 0.60 27.30
C TYR A 135 -11.32 0.93 27.97
N PHE A 136 -12.00 -0.08 28.49
CA PHE A 136 -13.28 0.08 29.20
C PHE A 136 -13.03 0.58 30.64
N GLY A 137 -12.09 -0.03 31.36
CA GLY A 137 -11.74 0.35 32.73
C GLY A 137 -11.25 1.80 32.88
N TRP A 138 -10.68 2.40 31.84
CA TRP A 138 -10.19 3.80 31.87
C TRP A 138 -11.28 4.79 32.32
N PHE A 139 -12.53 4.63 31.86
CA PHE A 139 -13.66 5.46 32.29
C PHE A 139 -14.59 4.74 33.26
N ALA A 140 -14.66 3.40 33.22
CA ALA A 140 -15.56 2.64 34.09
C ALA A 140 -15.03 2.56 35.52
N HIS A 141 -13.74 2.28 35.70
CA HIS A 141 -13.17 2.04 37.01
C HIS A 141 -13.24 3.26 37.94
N PRO A 142 -12.98 4.51 37.49
CA PRO A 142 -13.19 5.70 38.33
C PRO A 142 -14.64 5.87 38.82
N ILE A 143 -15.61 5.36 38.07
CA ILE A 143 -17.04 5.55 38.35
C ILE A 143 -17.59 4.39 39.21
N TYR A 144 -17.29 3.15 38.83
CA TYR A 144 -17.97 1.96 39.37
C TYR A 144 -17.11 1.15 40.35
N SER A 145 -15.80 1.38 40.43
CA SER A 145 -14.96 0.66 41.39
C SER A 145 -15.11 1.21 42.81
N SER A 146 -14.86 0.35 43.79
CA SER A 146 -14.76 0.77 45.20
C SER A 146 -13.58 1.71 45.49
N GLU A 147 -12.59 1.79 44.58
CA GLU A 147 -11.48 2.75 44.67
C GLU A 147 -11.89 4.13 44.19
N GLY A 148 -12.75 4.21 43.15
CA GLY A 148 -13.17 5.45 42.50
C GLY A 148 -12.02 6.23 41.86
N ASP A 149 -11.01 5.51 41.38
CA ASP A 149 -9.80 6.03 40.73
C ASP A 149 -9.51 5.24 39.44
N PHE A 150 -8.53 5.65 38.64
CA PHE A 150 -8.11 4.89 37.46
C PHE A 150 -7.64 3.46 37.82
N PRO A 151 -7.76 2.48 36.91
CA PRO A 151 -7.36 1.10 37.16
C PRO A 151 -5.92 0.99 37.67
N ALA A 152 -5.66 0.10 38.63
CA ALA A 152 -4.32 -0.13 39.17
C ALA A 152 -3.30 -0.45 38.07
N VAL A 153 -3.68 -1.31 37.11
CA VAL A 153 -2.83 -1.67 35.97
C VAL A 153 -2.42 -0.45 35.13
N MET A 154 -3.32 0.51 34.96
CA MET A 154 -3.07 1.76 34.24
C MET A 154 -2.12 2.67 35.02
N LYS A 155 -2.36 2.84 36.33
CA LYS A 155 -1.50 3.62 37.24
C LYS A 155 -0.08 3.06 37.29
N GLU A 156 0.06 1.74 37.47
CA GLU A 156 1.36 1.06 37.54
C GLU A 156 2.12 1.18 36.24
N ARG A 157 1.45 0.96 35.10
CA ARG A 157 2.08 1.06 33.79
C ARG A 157 2.55 2.48 33.51
N ILE A 158 1.69 3.48 33.69
CA ILE A 158 2.04 4.89 33.44
C ILE A 158 3.16 5.36 34.39
N ALA A 159 3.18 4.86 35.63
CA ALA A 159 4.27 5.13 36.57
C ALA A 159 5.61 4.52 36.10
N GLN A 160 5.61 3.27 35.63
CA GLN A 160 6.81 2.63 35.05
C GLN A 160 7.35 3.43 33.85
N LEU A 161 6.45 3.84 32.95
CA LEU A 161 6.78 4.61 31.76
C LEU A 161 7.35 6.00 32.10
N SER A 162 6.83 6.63 33.16
CA SER A 162 7.32 7.92 33.64
C SER A 162 8.74 7.83 34.23
N GLU A 163 9.11 6.70 34.85
CA GLU A 163 10.45 6.47 35.40
C GLU A 163 11.48 6.09 34.30
N GLU A 164 11.07 5.32 33.29
CA GLU A 164 11.92 4.90 32.17
C GLU A 164 12.31 6.06 31.24
N GLU A 165 11.43 7.06 31.08
CA GLU A 165 11.64 8.20 30.17
C GLU A 165 12.26 9.45 30.84
N GLY A 166 12.58 9.41 32.14
CA GLY A 166 13.27 10.50 32.84
C GLY A 166 12.44 11.77 33.07
N PHE A 167 11.11 11.69 32.97
CA PHE A 167 10.21 12.81 33.23
C PHE A 167 9.90 12.95 34.73
N ALA A 168 9.95 14.17 35.26
CA ALA A 168 9.82 14.44 36.69
C ALA A 168 8.36 14.55 37.21
N ARG A 169 7.34 14.17 36.42
CA ARG A 169 5.91 14.24 36.81
C ARG A 169 5.11 13.07 36.24
N SER A 170 4.21 12.52 37.07
CA SER A 170 3.15 11.58 36.64
C SER A 170 2.33 12.16 35.49
N ARG A 171 2.17 11.42 34.40
CA ARG A 171 1.30 11.79 33.25
C ARG A 171 -0.20 11.66 33.56
N LEU A 172 -0.58 10.78 34.50
CA LEU A 172 -1.97 10.55 34.89
C LEU A 172 -2.40 11.54 36.00
N PRO A 173 -3.54 12.22 35.87
CA PRO A 173 -4.10 13.05 36.93
C PRO A 173 -4.60 12.19 38.11
N THR A 174 -4.63 12.77 39.31
CA THR A 174 -5.11 12.11 40.53
C THR A 174 -6.38 12.76 41.01
N PHE A 175 -7.40 11.96 41.33
CA PHE A 175 -8.61 12.45 42.00
C PHE A 175 -8.35 12.70 43.49
N THR A 176 -8.97 13.74 44.03
CA THR A 176 -9.04 13.99 45.47
C THR A 176 -10.13 13.12 46.10
N ASP A 177 -10.07 12.87 47.41
CA ASP A 177 -11.09 12.09 48.13
C ASP A 177 -12.53 12.62 47.91
N GLU A 178 -12.68 13.93 47.73
CA GLU A 178 -13.98 14.57 47.45
C GLU A 178 -14.47 14.29 46.02
N GLU A 179 -13.56 14.27 45.04
CA GLU A 179 -13.88 13.93 43.64
C GLU A 179 -14.17 12.44 43.47
N VAL A 180 -13.47 11.58 44.21
CA VAL A 180 -13.73 10.14 44.28
C VAL A 180 -15.14 9.88 44.79
N GLU A 181 -15.58 10.60 45.83
CA GLU A 181 -16.94 10.45 46.35
C GLU A 181 -18.00 10.89 45.33
N LEU A 182 -17.73 11.99 44.60
CA LEU A 182 -18.63 12.51 43.56
C LEU A 182 -18.82 11.52 42.39
N LEU A 183 -17.82 10.70 42.08
CA LEU A 183 -17.86 9.72 40.98
C LEU A 183 -18.66 8.45 41.30
N ARG A 184 -18.89 8.12 42.57
CA ARG A 184 -19.45 6.81 43.00
C ARG A 184 -20.96 6.63 42.78
N GLU A 185 -21.69 7.68 42.39
CA GLU A 185 -23.17 7.66 42.35
C GLU A 185 -23.77 7.61 40.93
N LEU A 186 -23.03 7.20 39.89
CA LEU A 186 -23.43 7.40 38.50
C LEU A 186 -24.09 6.16 37.84
N LEU A 187 -25.01 6.39 36.89
CA LEU A 187 -25.71 5.35 36.11
C LEU A 187 -24.90 4.91 34.87
N LEU A 188 -24.85 3.60 34.58
CA LEU A 188 -24.14 3.01 33.44
C LEU A 188 -25.02 2.95 32.17
N MET A 189 -24.50 3.42 31.03
CA MET A 189 -25.10 3.22 29.70
C MET A 189 -24.00 2.73 28.74
N VAL A 190 -24.31 1.73 27.90
CA VAL A 190 -23.26 1.02 27.13
C VAL A 190 -23.59 1.07 25.63
N LYS A 191 -22.59 1.39 24.82
CA LYS A 191 -22.56 1.09 23.39
C LYS A 191 -21.84 -0.24 23.20
N THR A 192 -22.39 -1.10 22.36
CA THR A 192 -21.81 -2.42 22.08
C THR A 192 -21.19 -2.42 20.69
N HIS A 193 -19.87 -2.62 20.62
CA HIS A 193 -19.12 -2.89 19.40
C HIS A 193 -18.06 -3.92 19.75
N GLU A 194 -18.16 -5.13 19.22
CA GLU A 194 -17.22 -6.20 19.54
C GLU A 194 -16.11 -6.27 18.50
N CYS A 195 -14.92 -6.66 18.94
CA CYS A 195 -13.72 -6.74 18.13
C CYS A 195 -12.81 -7.83 18.73
N ARG A 196 -12.46 -8.87 17.97
CA ARG A 196 -11.53 -9.90 18.46
C ARG A 196 -10.09 -9.36 18.45
N ALA A 197 -9.59 -8.84 19.56
CA ALA A 197 -8.15 -8.61 19.71
C ALA A 197 -7.46 -9.96 19.96
N LEU A 198 -6.56 -10.38 19.07
CA LEU A 198 -5.72 -11.56 19.27
C LEU A 198 -4.48 -11.14 20.09
N VAL A 199 -4.33 -11.66 21.30
CA VAL A 199 -3.14 -11.41 22.14
C VAL A 199 -2.00 -12.34 21.70
N ASP A 200 -1.30 -12.04 20.60
CA ASP A 200 -0.13 -12.86 20.23
C ASP A 200 0.94 -12.83 21.34
N GLY A 201 1.35 -14.02 21.78
CA GLY A 201 1.96 -14.35 23.08
C GLY A 201 3.35 -13.79 23.41
N GLU A 202 3.77 -12.66 22.84
CA GLU A 202 4.94 -11.89 23.32
C GLU A 202 4.67 -10.37 23.46
N ALA A 203 3.44 -9.90 23.20
CA ALA A 203 3.09 -8.48 23.24
C ALA A 203 2.30 -8.04 24.49
N ALA A 204 2.44 -8.73 25.63
CA ALA A 204 1.99 -8.21 26.93
C ALA A 204 2.96 -7.14 27.48
N ARG A 205 3.28 -6.11 26.68
CA ARG A 205 3.88 -4.86 27.15
C ARG A 205 3.02 -3.73 26.60
N PRO A 206 2.26 -3.01 27.44
CA PRO A 206 1.47 -1.87 26.99
C PRO A 206 2.42 -0.81 26.40
N SER A 207 2.56 -0.75 25.08
CA SER A 207 3.39 0.24 24.39
C SER A 207 2.98 1.65 24.81
N ASN A 208 3.94 2.57 24.81
CA ASN A 208 3.81 3.90 25.40
C ASN A 208 3.05 4.91 24.53
N GLN A 209 2.31 4.41 23.55
CA GLN A 209 1.44 5.18 22.69
C GLN A 209 0.04 4.67 22.92
N ALA A 210 -0.89 5.61 23.07
CA ALA A 210 -2.31 5.35 23.12
C ALA A 210 -2.78 4.84 21.74
N ASP A 211 -2.34 3.65 21.34
CA ASP A 211 -2.83 2.90 20.19
C ASP A 211 -4.24 2.40 20.56
N HIS A 212 -5.19 3.33 20.56
CA HIS A 212 -6.61 3.07 20.76
C HIS A 212 -7.31 2.72 19.44
N GLY A 213 -6.56 2.36 18.40
CA GLY A 213 -7.07 1.64 17.23
C GLY A 213 -7.00 0.14 17.48
N ALA A 214 -8.09 -0.46 17.98
CA ALA A 214 -8.21 -1.91 17.98
C ALA A 214 -8.14 -2.43 16.53
N VAL A 215 -7.08 -3.14 16.14
CA VAL A 215 -7.11 -3.95 14.93
C VAL A 215 -7.93 -5.21 15.26
N CYS A 216 -9.14 -5.29 14.74
CA CYS A 216 -10.00 -6.46 14.89
C CYS A 216 -9.46 -7.63 14.07
N GLY A 217 -9.03 -8.71 14.73
CA GLY A 217 -8.55 -9.93 14.09
C GLY A 217 -9.69 -10.80 13.54
N GLN A 218 -9.57 -11.19 12.27
CA GLN A 218 -10.46 -12.16 11.59
C GLN A 218 -10.25 -13.60 12.09
N PRO A 219 -11.30 -14.41 12.33
CA PRO A 219 -11.21 -15.87 12.27
C PRO A 219 -11.13 -16.35 10.81
N PRO A 220 -10.68 -17.60 10.54
CA PRO A 220 -10.58 -18.13 9.19
C PRO A 220 -11.97 -18.47 8.62
N GLY A 221 -12.31 -17.90 7.46
CA GLY A 221 -13.36 -18.44 6.57
C GLY A 221 -14.75 -17.80 6.61
N THR A 222 -14.89 -16.50 6.87
CA THR A 222 -16.18 -15.79 6.67
C THR A 222 -15.95 -14.50 5.89
N GLU A 223 -16.38 -14.52 4.63
CA GLU A 223 -16.37 -13.39 3.69
C GLU A 223 -17.49 -12.41 4.04
N THR A 224 -17.15 -11.11 4.14
CA THR A 224 -17.87 -9.93 3.62
C THR A 224 -17.64 -8.66 4.46
N ALA A 225 -17.36 -7.59 3.69
CA ALA A 225 -17.70 -6.17 3.87
C ALA A 225 -16.91 -5.25 4.82
N ALA A 226 -16.26 -4.28 4.15
CA ALA A 226 -16.21 -2.84 4.47
C ALA A 226 -16.11 -2.44 5.95
N SER A 227 -14.92 -1.91 6.27
CA SER A 227 -14.52 -1.21 7.49
C SER A 227 -13.86 -2.07 8.58
N SER A 228 -12.59 -1.76 8.80
CA SER A 228 -11.69 -2.29 9.84
C SER A 228 -12.11 -1.99 11.29
N TRP A 229 -13.39 -1.67 11.53
CA TRP A 229 -13.97 -1.32 12.82
C TRP A 229 -15.16 -2.22 13.22
N LEU A 230 -15.49 -3.23 12.41
CA LEU A 230 -16.76 -3.96 12.51
C LEU A 230 -16.58 -5.48 12.28
N TYR A 231 -15.79 -6.15 13.11
CA TYR A 231 -15.81 -7.62 13.19
C TYR A 231 -16.24 -8.11 14.56
N VAL A 232 -17.43 -8.71 14.59
CA VAL A 232 -18.26 -8.81 15.79
C VAL A 232 -18.38 -10.28 16.23
N TYR A 233 -18.25 -10.54 17.54
CA TYR A 233 -18.21 -11.88 18.14
C TYR A 233 -19.35 -11.99 19.15
N PRO A 234 -20.55 -12.48 18.76
CA PRO A 234 -21.80 -12.26 19.52
C PRO A 234 -21.80 -12.68 21.01
N ASP A 235 -20.86 -13.53 21.43
CA ASP A 235 -20.63 -13.94 22.82
C ASP A 235 -19.88 -12.87 23.65
N GLY A 236 -19.33 -11.82 23.03
CA GLY A 236 -18.52 -10.77 23.63
C GLY A 236 -19.34 -9.81 24.51
N ILE A 237 -20.59 -9.51 24.12
CA ILE A 237 -21.55 -8.74 24.89
C ILE A 237 -21.94 -9.52 26.15
N ARG A 238 -22.17 -10.84 26.04
CA ARG A 238 -22.42 -11.69 27.22
C ARG A 238 -21.21 -11.69 28.16
N GLN A 239 -20.00 -11.80 27.59
CA GLN A 239 -18.75 -11.84 28.37
C GLN A 239 -18.41 -10.50 29.04
N ILE A 240 -18.56 -9.35 28.37
CA ILE A 240 -18.31 -8.04 28.98
C ILE A 240 -19.36 -7.73 30.05
N LEU A 241 -20.62 -8.12 29.86
CA LEU A 241 -21.67 -7.96 30.86
C LEU A 241 -21.40 -8.82 32.10
N ASN A 242 -20.98 -10.07 31.91
CA ASN A 242 -20.57 -10.95 33.00
C ASN A 242 -19.30 -10.45 33.70
N TRP A 243 -18.32 -9.96 32.95
CA TRP A 243 -17.09 -9.37 33.51
C TRP A 243 -17.37 -8.10 34.32
N ILE A 244 -18.24 -7.20 33.84
CA ILE A 244 -18.67 -6.02 34.61
C ILE A 244 -19.30 -6.45 35.95
N ASN A 245 -20.09 -7.52 35.92
CA ASN A 245 -20.75 -8.06 37.12
C ASN A 245 -19.75 -8.72 38.10
N GLU A 246 -18.66 -9.31 37.60
CA GLU A 246 -17.62 -9.98 38.41
C GLU A 246 -16.53 -9.02 38.92
N GLU A 247 -16.05 -8.08 38.09
CA GLU A 247 -14.94 -7.17 38.40
C GLU A 247 -15.33 -6.07 39.40
N TYR A 248 -16.56 -5.56 39.30
CA TYR A 248 -17.06 -4.48 40.14
C TYR A 248 -17.97 -4.98 41.28
N ASP A 249 -17.74 -6.21 41.77
CA ASP A 249 -18.46 -6.88 42.88
C ASP A 249 -18.25 -6.15 44.22
N ASN A 250 -18.76 -4.93 44.31
CA ASN A 250 -18.97 -4.21 45.55
C ASN A 250 -20.45 -4.40 45.95
N PRO A 251 -20.76 -5.27 46.93
CA PRO A 251 -22.12 -5.43 47.40
C PRO A 251 -22.74 -4.16 48.00
N GLU A 252 -21.99 -3.08 48.28
CA GLU A 252 -22.56 -1.76 48.63
C GLU A 252 -22.95 -0.93 47.39
N ILE A 253 -22.20 -1.00 46.28
CA ILE A 253 -22.59 -0.33 45.01
C ILE A 253 -23.71 -1.12 44.34
N LEU A 254 -23.64 -2.45 44.33
CA LEU A 254 -24.74 -3.31 43.88
C LEU A 254 -25.94 -3.24 44.83
N ASN A 255 -25.79 -3.09 46.16
CA ASN A 255 -26.93 -2.81 47.03
C ASN A 255 -27.46 -1.38 46.86
N TRP A 256 -26.65 -0.36 46.62
CA TRP A 256 -27.15 0.99 46.37
C TRP A 256 -27.85 1.08 45.01
N ILE A 257 -27.26 0.50 43.96
CA ILE A 257 -27.89 0.28 42.67
C ILE A 257 -29.21 -0.46 42.88
N ASN A 258 -29.24 -1.58 43.62
CA ASN A 258 -30.45 -2.39 43.89
C ASN A 258 -31.47 -1.78 44.89
N GLU A 259 -31.06 -0.86 45.78
CA GLU A 259 -31.93 -0.21 46.77
C GLU A 259 -32.59 1.06 46.19
N GLU A 260 -31.98 1.69 45.19
CA GLU A 260 -32.50 2.88 44.48
C GLU A 260 -33.07 2.56 43.08
N TYR A 261 -32.63 1.46 42.42
CA TYR A 261 -33.07 0.97 41.10
C TYR A 261 -33.15 -0.59 41.10
N ASP A 262 -34.18 -1.25 40.56
CA ASP A 262 -34.39 -2.70 40.75
C ASP A 262 -33.33 -3.66 40.09
N ASN A 263 -32.28 -3.14 39.43
CA ASN A 263 -31.04 -3.78 38.92
C ASN A 263 -30.25 -2.68 38.15
N PRO A 264 -28.93 -2.76 37.84
CA PRO A 264 -28.32 -1.83 36.89
C PRO A 264 -28.89 -2.11 35.48
N GLU A 265 -29.77 -1.23 35.04
CA GLU A 265 -30.37 -1.27 33.72
C GLU A 265 -29.33 -0.96 32.63
N VAL A 266 -29.12 -1.89 31.70
CA VAL A 266 -28.21 -1.73 30.57
C VAL A 266 -29.01 -1.27 29.34
N ILE A 267 -28.64 -0.10 28.81
CA ILE A 267 -29.20 0.43 27.57
C ILE A 267 -28.13 0.36 26.49
N ILE A 268 -28.41 -0.35 25.39
CA ILE A 268 -27.59 -0.31 24.18
C ILE A 268 -27.92 0.98 23.44
N THR A 269 -27.08 2.01 23.62
CA THR A 269 -27.32 3.36 23.10
C THR A 269 -26.94 3.52 21.63
N GLU A 270 -26.15 2.61 21.08
CA GLU A 270 -25.72 2.60 19.68
C GLU A 270 -25.29 1.20 19.24
N SER A 271 -25.77 0.73 18.09
CA SER A 271 -25.32 -0.50 17.42
C SER A 271 -25.77 -0.51 15.95
N GLY A 272 -24.89 -0.83 15.01
CA GLY A 272 -25.24 -0.90 13.59
C GLY A 272 -24.07 -1.17 12.66
N PHE A 273 -24.41 -1.41 11.38
CA PHE A 273 -23.47 -1.78 10.32
C PHE A 273 -23.61 -0.83 9.13
N SER A 274 -22.49 -0.42 8.52
CA SER A 274 -22.53 0.43 7.32
C SER A 274 -22.68 -0.41 6.07
N ASP A 275 -23.54 0.05 5.15
CA ASP A 275 -23.59 -0.50 3.80
C ASP A 275 -22.95 0.51 2.86
N SER A 276 -21.77 0.17 2.33
CA SER A 276 -20.96 1.06 1.49
C SER A 276 -21.61 1.37 0.15
N THR A 277 -22.62 0.59 -0.28
CA THR A 277 -23.33 0.83 -1.54
C THR A 277 -24.27 2.04 -1.46
N GLY A 278 -24.76 2.38 -0.26
CA GLY A 278 -25.69 3.48 -0.03
C GLY A 278 -27.04 3.35 -0.73
N THR A 279 -27.34 2.20 -1.33
CA THR A 279 -28.55 1.97 -2.10
C THR A 279 -29.79 1.84 -1.20
N LEU A 280 -30.98 1.86 -1.81
CA LEU A 280 -32.21 1.53 -1.09
C LEU A 280 -32.26 0.05 -0.71
N ASN A 281 -31.58 -0.83 -1.47
CA ASN A 281 -31.51 -2.27 -1.21
C ASN A 281 -30.25 -2.62 -0.43
N ASP A 282 -30.19 -2.19 0.83
CA ASP A 282 -29.02 -2.28 1.70
C ASP A 282 -28.82 -3.66 2.32
N CYS A 283 -28.55 -4.65 1.47
CA CYS A 283 -28.48 -6.06 1.84
C CYS A 283 -27.40 -6.37 2.89
N GLY A 284 -26.28 -5.65 2.92
CA GLY A 284 -25.27 -5.84 3.96
C GLY A 284 -25.84 -5.57 5.36
N ARG A 285 -26.71 -4.56 5.47
CA ARG A 285 -27.38 -4.21 6.73
C ARG A 285 -28.54 -5.12 7.08
N VAL A 286 -29.24 -5.67 6.09
CA VAL A 286 -30.28 -6.70 6.31
C VAL A 286 -29.65 -8.00 6.82
N ASN A 287 -28.53 -8.43 6.25
CA ASN A 287 -27.78 -9.59 6.72
C ASN A 287 -27.27 -9.39 8.15
N TYR A 288 -26.75 -8.20 8.48
CA TYR A 288 -26.42 -7.84 9.87
C TYR A 288 -27.59 -8.00 10.84
N TYR A 289 -28.82 -7.62 10.47
CA TYR A 289 -29.98 -7.86 11.33
C TYR A 289 -30.35 -9.34 11.44
N ASN A 290 -30.23 -10.09 10.34
CA ASN A 290 -30.63 -11.50 10.30
C ASN A 290 -29.67 -12.41 11.07
N GLU A 291 -28.38 -12.13 11.00
CA GLU A 291 -27.33 -12.98 11.56
C GLU A 291 -26.84 -12.44 12.91
N TYR A 292 -26.43 -11.16 12.93
CA TYR A 292 -25.75 -10.57 14.08
C TYR A 292 -26.74 -10.09 15.15
N LEU A 293 -27.77 -9.31 14.79
CA LEU A 293 -28.77 -8.88 15.79
C LEU A 293 -29.52 -10.08 16.38
N ALA A 294 -29.69 -11.18 15.63
CA ALA A 294 -30.23 -12.42 16.15
C ALA A 294 -29.35 -13.03 17.24
N ALA A 295 -28.04 -13.11 17.00
CA ALA A 295 -27.07 -13.62 17.97
C ALA A 295 -26.93 -12.69 19.19
N VAL A 296 -26.93 -11.37 19.00
CA VAL A 296 -26.92 -10.38 20.09
C VAL A 296 -28.19 -10.46 20.94
N LEU A 297 -29.37 -10.57 20.32
CA LEU A 297 -30.61 -10.74 21.07
C LEU A 297 -30.65 -12.08 21.81
N GLN A 298 -30.05 -13.14 21.26
CA GLN A 298 -29.87 -14.40 21.99
C GLN A 298 -28.94 -14.21 23.20
N ALA A 299 -27.76 -13.61 23.03
CA ALA A 299 -26.81 -13.32 24.10
C ALA A 299 -27.41 -12.40 25.18
N ILE A 300 -28.20 -11.40 24.79
CA ILE A 300 -28.95 -10.53 25.71
C ILE A 300 -29.99 -11.35 26.49
N ASN A 301 -30.73 -12.24 25.83
CA ASN A 301 -31.68 -13.11 26.54
C ASN A 301 -30.99 -14.07 27.52
N GLU A 302 -29.81 -14.59 27.17
CA GLU A 302 -28.98 -15.41 28.06
C GLU A 302 -28.47 -14.59 29.24
N ALA A 303 -27.94 -13.38 29.02
CA ALA A 303 -27.53 -12.46 30.08
C ALA A 303 -28.70 -12.06 31.00
N ILE A 304 -29.91 -11.85 30.45
CA ILE A 304 -31.13 -11.61 31.23
C ILE A 304 -31.47 -12.83 32.11
N ASN A 305 -31.32 -14.04 31.59
CA ASN A 305 -31.52 -15.26 32.36
C ASN A 305 -30.43 -15.47 33.44
N GLU A 306 -29.22 -14.92 33.22
CA GLU A 306 -28.09 -14.91 34.14
C GLU A 306 -28.16 -13.76 35.18
N GLY A 307 -29.08 -12.80 35.01
CA GLY A 307 -29.40 -11.77 35.99
C GLY A 307 -29.15 -10.31 35.55
N CYS A 308 -28.75 -10.05 34.30
CA CYS A 308 -28.59 -8.70 33.74
C CYS A 308 -29.93 -8.08 33.35
N ASP A 309 -30.11 -6.75 33.46
CA ASP A 309 -31.35 -6.07 33.08
C ASP A 309 -31.15 -5.19 31.82
N VAL A 310 -31.11 -5.81 30.64
CA VAL A 310 -31.01 -5.07 29.36
C VAL A 310 -32.41 -4.63 28.92
N THR A 311 -32.65 -3.33 28.80
CA THR A 311 -34.01 -2.79 28.61
C THR A 311 -34.26 -2.07 27.29
N ALA A 312 -33.21 -1.66 26.58
CA ALA A 312 -33.34 -0.91 25.33
C ALA A 312 -32.19 -1.17 24.35
N TYR A 313 -32.53 -1.13 23.06
CA TYR A 313 -31.62 -1.24 21.94
C TYR A 313 -31.86 -0.10 20.95
N THR A 314 -30.78 0.58 20.54
CA THR A 314 -30.83 1.71 19.62
C THR A 314 -30.05 1.40 18.36
N ALA A 315 -30.76 1.18 17.25
CA ALA A 315 -30.12 0.98 15.95
C ALA A 315 -29.47 2.28 15.46
N TRP A 316 -28.20 2.20 15.07
CA TRP A 316 -27.44 3.30 14.50
C TRP A 316 -27.23 3.12 13.00
N SER A 317 -27.55 4.06 12.13
CA SER A 317 -28.13 5.38 12.37
C SER A 317 -29.53 5.48 11.76
N PHE A 318 -30.29 6.50 12.18
CA PHE A 318 -31.65 6.71 11.64
C PHE A 318 -31.64 7.06 10.15
N MET A 319 -30.67 7.86 9.72
CA MET A 319 -30.52 8.33 8.34
C MET A 319 -29.05 8.46 7.98
N ASP A 320 -28.75 8.35 6.70
CA ASP A 320 -27.41 8.58 6.19
C ASP A 320 -26.96 10.00 6.57
N ASN A 321 -25.76 10.10 7.12
CA ASN A 321 -25.26 11.36 7.66
C ASN A 321 -23.73 11.46 7.43
N PHE A 322 -23.10 12.45 8.06
CA PHE A 322 -21.65 12.68 7.97
C PHE A 322 -20.95 11.78 9.01
N GLU A 323 -20.31 10.72 8.54
CA GLU A 323 -19.67 9.68 9.35
C GLU A 323 -18.22 10.06 9.69
N TRP A 324 -18.06 11.21 10.35
CA TRP A 324 -16.80 11.67 10.95
C TRP A 324 -15.62 11.68 9.96
N MET A 325 -14.49 11.03 10.28
CA MET A 325 -13.31 10.95 9.42
C MET A 325 -13.58 10.29 8.06
N ARG A 326 -14.68 9.52 7.94
CA ARG A 326 -15.08 8.86 6.69
C ARG A 326 -15.97 9.76 5.81
N GLY A 327 -16.33 10.94 6.27
CA GLY A 327 -17.18 11.88 5.55
C GLY A 327 -18.53 11.24 5.18
N TYR A 328 -18.94 11.34 3.92
CA TYR A 328 -20.17 10.72 3.44
C TYR A 328 -19.95 9.37 2.74
N THR A 329 -18.76 8.78 2.83
CA THR A 329 -18.46 7.53 2.11
C THR A 329 -19.21 6.33 2.67
N GLU A 330 -19.31 6.24 3.99
CA GLU A 330 -20.08 5.21 4.69
C GLU A 330 -21.53 5.64 4.90
N LYS A 331 -22.45 4.67 4.83
CA LYS A 331 -23.88 4.90 5.00
C LYS A 331 -24.42 3.95 6.08
N PHE A 332 -24.50 4.45 7.31
CA PHE A 332 -25.12 3.72 8.44
C PHE A 332 -26.63 3.91 8.53
N GLY A 333 -27.23 4.79 7.72
CA GLY A 333 -28.63 5.13 7.87
C GLY A 333 -29.57 4.02 7.40
N ILE A 334 -30.59 3.72 8.19
CA ILE A 334 -31.74 2.93 7.71
C ILE A 334 -32.63 3.74 6.75
N HIS A 335 -32.45 5.06 6.69
CA HIS A 335 -33.02 5.92 5.65
C HIS A 335 -31.91 6.48 4.78
N HIS A 336 -32.06 6.31 3.47
CA HIS A 336 -31.23 6.98 2.50
C HIS A 336 -31.49 8.49 2.54
N VAL A 337 -30.41 9.26 2.47
CA VAL A 337 -30.46 10.71 2.26
C VAL A 337 -29.76 10.99 0.95
N ASP A 338 -30.52 11.55 0.01
CA ASP A 338 -29.93 12.11 -1.20
C ASP A 338 -29.26 13.44 -0.83
N PHE A 339 -27.93 13.46 -0.91
CA PHE A 339 -27.13 14.64 -0.54
C PHE A 339 -27.05 15.67 -1.68
N ASP A 340 -27.41 15.27 -2.91
CA ASP A 340 -27.44 16.12 -4.10
C ASP A 340 -28.81 16.79 -4.28
N ASP A 341 -29.87 16.18 -3.74
CA ASP A 341 -31.18 16.80 -3.60
C ASP A 341 -31.14 17.94 -2.57
N SER A 342 -31.47 19.17 -3.00
CA SER A 342 -31.57 20.33 -2.11
C SER A 342 -32.62 20.17 -1.01
N ASP A 343 -33.66 19.37 -1.26
CA ASP A 343 -34.69 19.05 -0.27
C ASP A 343 -34.24 17.95 0.71
N ARG A 344 -33.12 17.27 0.40
CA ARG A 344 -32.52 16.18 1.16
C ARG A 344 -33.56 15.14 1.55
N THR A 345 -34.28 14.61 0.57
CA THR A 345 -35.38 13.70 0.83
C THR A 345 -34.90 12.46 1.60
N ARG A 346 -35.67 12.04 2.62
CA ARG A 346 -35.39 10.83 3.42
C ARG A 346 -36.21 9.68 2.86
N THR A 347 -35.53 8.70 2.27
CA THR A 347 -36.17 7.54 1.65
C THR A 347 -35.86 6.30 2.47
N PRO A 348 -36.88 5.58 3.00
CA PRO A 348 -36.63 4.36 3.78
C PRO A 348 -35.91 3.30 2.92
N LYS A 349 -34.83 2.72 3.46
CA LYS A 349 -34.14 1.57 2.86
C LYS A 349 -34.82 0.25 3.26
N MET A 350 -34.41 -0.85 2.65
CA MET A 350 -34.92 -2.19 2.99
C MET A 350 -34.77 -2.48 4.49
N SER A 351 -33.61 -2.17 5.06
CA SER A 351 -33.32 -2.33 6.48
C SER A 351 -34.28 -1.54 7.39
N SER A 352 -34.85 -0.41 6.95
CA SER A 352 -35.88 0.30 7.72
C SER A 352 -37.17 -0.51 7.83
N TYR A 353 -37.58 -1.22 6.78
CA TYR A 353 -38.77 -2.06 6.80
C TYR A 353 -38.54 -3.33 7.61
N VAL A 354 -37.35 -3.95 7.47
CA VAL A 354 -36.94 -5.11 8.27
C VAL A 354 -36.90 -4.75 9.76
N PHE A 355 -36.27 -3.64 10.13
CA PHE A 355 -36.22 -3.20 11.53
C PHE A 355 -37.60 -2.83 12.08
N LYS A 356 -38.48 -2.23 11.26
CA LYS A 356 -39.89 -2.03 11.62
C LYS A 356 -40.60 -3.36 11.89
N ASN A 357 -40.41 -4.37 11.04
CA ASN A 357 -40.98 -5.70 11.25
C ASN A 357 -40.47 -6.33 12.56
N ILE A 358 -39.19 -6.18 12.89
CA ILE A 358 -38.61 -6.62 14.18
C ILE A 358 -39.29 -5.92 15.36
N ILE A 359 -39.51 -4.61 15.28
CA ILE A 359 -40.20 -3.85 16.33
C ILE A 359 -41.65 -4.31 16.51
N GLU A 360 -42.37 -4.55 15.41
CA GLU A 360 -43.78 -4.92 15.42
C GLU A 360 -44.02 -6.36 15.89
N THR A 361 -43.19 -7.29 15.42
CA THR A 361 -43.32 -8.73 15.72
C THR A 361 -42.59 -9.14 16.99
N ARG A 362 -41.59 -8.36 17.41
CA ARG A 362 -40.61 -8.70 18.46
C ARG A 362 -39.83 -9.98 18.15
N THR A 363 -39.67 -10.29 16.86
CA THR A 363 -38.94 -11.46 16.34
C THR A 363 -38.16 -11.07 15.07
N ILE A 364 -37.07 -11.78 14.78
CA ILE A 364 -36.36 -11.65 13.51
C ILE A 364 -36.92 -12.71 12.55
N ASP A 365 -37.45 -12.25 11.42
CA ASP A 365 -37.93 -13.09 10.32
C ASP A 365 -36.99 -12.92 9.14
N THR A 366 -36.06 -13.87 9.00
CA THR A 366 -35.03 -13.84 7.94
C THR A 366 -35.61 -14.02 6.54
N SER A 367 -36.89 -14.43 6.42
CA SER A 367 -37.59 -14.58 5.14
C SER A 367 -38.37 -13.32 4.71
N TYR A 368 -38.37 -12.28 5.54
CA TYR A 368 -39.15 -11.08 5.28
C TYR A 368 -38.51 -10.17 4.22
N VAL A 369 -39.15 -10.07 3.05
CA VAL A 369 -38.79 -9.14 1.97
C VAL A 369 -39.93 -8.12 1.79
N PRO A 370 -39.68 -6.81 2.00
CA PRO A 370 -40.72 -5.79 1.84
C PRO A 370 -41.14 -5.60 0.38
N ASP A 371 -42.40 -5.23 0.14
CA ASP A 371 -42.91 -4.92 -1.21
C ASP A 371 -42.07 -3.84 -1.90
N GLY A 372 -41.55 -4.15 -3.09
CA GLY A 372 -40.73 -3.22 -3.89
C GLY A 372 -39.22 -3.34 -3.67
N PHE A 373 -38.77 -4.32 -2.88
CA PHE A 373 -37.36 -4.68 -2.70
C PHE A 373 -37.09 -6.09 -3.20
N GLU A 374 -35.84 -6.36 -3.59
CA GLU A 374 -35.37 -7.68 -4.01
C GLU A 374 -34.81 -8.44 -2.81
N ALA A 375 -34.93 -9.76 -2.81
CA ALA A 375 -34.35 -10.58 -1.76
C ALA A 375 -32.81 -10.48 -1.80
N CYS A 376 -32.19 -10.41 -0.63
CA CYS A 376 -30.73 -10.47 -0.52
C CYS A 376 -30.26 -11.90 -0.80
N ALA A 377 -29.22 -12.06 -1.62
CA ALA A 377 -28.61 -13.35 -1.87
C ALA A 377 -28.03 -13.91 -0.56
N THR A 378 -28.22 -15.20 -0.32
CA THR A 378 -27.58 -15.94 0.78
C THR A 378 -26.37 -16.67 0.19
N ASP A 379 -25.20 -16.58 0.83
CA ASP A 379 -23.89 -17.06 0.37
C ASP A 379 -23.77 -18.60 0.18
N GLU A 380 -24.87 -19.34 0.04
CA GLU A 380 -24.89 -20.80 -0.15
C GLU A 380 -25.27 -21.28 -1.57
N GLU A 381 -25.49 -20.40 -2.56
CA GLU A 381 -26.00 -20.83 -3.89
C GLU A 381 -25.16 -20.44 -5.12
N GLU A 382 -23.84 -20.33 -5.03
CA GLU A 382 -22.98 -20.29 -6.23
C GLU A 382 -21.79 -21.27 -6.22
N GLU A 383 -21.97 -22.52 -5.78
CA GLU A 383 -21.17 -23.65 -6.29
C GLU A 383 -22.02 -24.94 -6.46
N GLU A 384 -22.25 -25.27 -7.73
CA GLU A 384 -22.65 -26.56 -8.34
C GLU A 384 -23.96 -27.28 -7.89
N ASP A 385 -24.98 -27.24 -8.77
CA ASP A 385 -25.62 -28.50 -9.18
C ASP A 385 -26.20 -28.44 -10.61
N VAL A 386 -25.68 -29.34 -11.44
CA VAL A 386 -26.14 -29.66 -12.79
C VAL A 386 -27.12 -30.83 -12.66
N ASP A 387 -28.26 -30.76 -13.37
CA ASP A 387 -28.84 -31.84 -14.20
C ASP A 387 -30.30 -32.29 -13.95
N ASN A 388 -30.98 -32.43 -15.10
CA ASN A 388 -32.13 -33.27 -15.47
C ASN A 388 -33.59 -32.90 -15.15
N GLY A 389 -34.30 -32.60 -16.25
CA GLY A 389 -35.72 -32.84 -16.44
C GLY A 389 -36.07 -33.10 -17.92
N GLU A 390 -35.71 -34.28 -18.42
CA GLU A 390 -36.11 -34.85 -19.72
C GLU A 390 -37.62 -35.23 -19.80
N ASP A 391 -38.07 -35.38 -21.06
CA ASP A 391 -39.25 -36.07 -21.60
C ASP A 391 -40.60 -35.32 -21.67
N GLY A 392 -41.27 -35.18 -22.83
CA GLY A 392 -40.98 -35.66 -24.19
C GLY A 392 -42.15 -35.42 -25.16
N ASN A 393 -41.85 -35.62 -26.46
CA ASN A 393 -42.64 -36.21 -27.57
C ASN A 393 -44.16 -35.91 -27.65
N ASP A 394 -44.78 -35.50 -28.76
CA ASP A 394 -44.46 -35.53 -30.20
C ASP A 394 -45.22 -34.40 -30.93
N GLY A 395 -44.71 -33.99 -32.09
CA GLY A 395 -45.46 -33.19 -33.08
C GLY A 395 -44.78 -33.19 -34.46
N ASP A 396 -44.97 -34.28 -35.22
CA ASP A 396 -44.49 -34.48 -36.59
C ASP A 396 -45.04 -33.48 -37.64
N ASN A 397 -44.12 -33.09 -38.52
CA ASN A 397 -44.19 -32.72 -39.95
C ASN A 397 -44.93 -31.47 -40.47
N GLY A 398 -44.13 -30.64 -41.16
CA GLY A 398 -44.53 -29.82 -42.31
C GLY A 398 -43.30 -29.33 -43.10
N GLU A 399 -43.12 -29.85 -44.32
CA GLU A 399 -42.01 -29.62 -45.26
C GLU A 399 -42.00 -28.24 -45.96
N ASP A 400 -40.77 -27.88 -46.36
CA ASP A 400 -40.29 -27.06 -47.48
C ASP A 400 -40.57 -25.54 -47.58
N GLY A 401 -39.46 -24.80 -47.55
CA GLY A 401 -39.21 -23.65 -48.42
C GLY A 401 -37.80 -23.76 -49.00
N ASN A 402 -37.68 -24.03 -50.30
CA ASN A 402 -36.41 -24.12 -51.03
C ASN A 402 -35.74 -22.75 -51.23
N ASP A 403 -34.43 -22.85 -51.42
CA ASP A 403 -33.42 -21.86 -51.80
C ASP A 403 -33.92 -20.70 -52.68
N GLY A 404 -33.51 -19.49 -52.31
CA GLY A 404 -33.60 -18.33 -53.19
C GLY A 404 -32.40 -18.27 -54.13
N ASP A 405 -32.65 -18.48 -55.42
CA ASP A 405 -31.67 -18.36 -56.50
C ASP A 405 -31.07 -16.94 -56.62
N ASN A 406 -29.84 -16.94 -57.16
CA ASN A 406 -28.98 -15.81 -57.52
C ASN A 406 -29.72 -14.61 -58.14
N GLY A 407 -29.36 -13.41 -57.69
CA GLY A 407 -29.64 -12.18 -58.42
C GLY A 407 -28.79 -12.09 -59.69
N GLU A 408 -29.45 -11.84 -60.81
CA GLU A 408 -28.93 -11.80 -62.18
C GLU A 408 -27.91 -10.65 -62.42
N ASP A 409 -26.91 -10.93 -63.27
CA ASP A 409 -25.99 -9.94 -63.83
C ASP A 409 -26.74 -8.85 -64.61
N GLY A 410 -26.42 -7.59 -64.34
CA GLY A 410 -26.89 -6.43 -65.11
C GLY A 410 -25.88 -6.02 -66.18
N ASN A 411 -26.20 -6.34 -67.44
CA ASN A 411 -25.39 -6.12 -68.64
C ASN A 411 -24.92 -4.67 -68.89
N ASP A 412 -23.74 -4.58 -69.54
CA ASP A 412 -23.07 -3.38 -70.05
C ASP A 412 -23.94 -2.42 -70.89
N GLY A 413 -23.59 -1.14 -70.85
CA GLY A 413 -24.16 -0.10 -71.71
C GLY A 413 -23.16 0.98 -72.13
N ASP A 414 -22.53 0.74 -73.29
CA ASP A 414 -21.99 1.62 -74.35
C ASP A 414 -21.37 3.02 -74.06
N ASN A 415 -20.13 3.20 -74.56
CA ASN A 415 -19.37 4.47 -74.79
C ASN A 415 -20.19 5.54 -75.57
N GLY A 416 -20.00 6.86 -75.52
CA GLY A 416 -19.06 7.83 -74.90
C GLY A 416 -19.32 9.26 -75.47
N GLU A 417 -18.66 10.32 -74.98
CA GLU A 417 -18.14 11.53 -75.70
C GLU A 417 -17.61 12.61 -74.69
N ASP A 418 -16.43 13.18 -74.97
CA ASP A 418 -15.69 14.16 -74.14
C ASP A 418 -16.12 15.64 -74.28
N GLY A 419 -15.69 16.51 -73.34
CA GLY A 419 -15.41 17.93 -73.65
C GLY A 419 -15.23 18.95 -72.48
N ASN A 420 -13.98 19.46 -72.37
CA ASN A 420 -13.48 20.81 -72.00
C ASN A 420 -13.20 21.27 -70.54
N ASP A 421 -12.04 21.94 -70.43
CA ASP A 421 -11.26 22.41 -69.25
C ASP A 421 -11.85 23.58 -68.42
N GLY A 422 -11.28 23.81 -67.22
CA GLY A 422 -11.43 25.05 -66.44
C GLY A 422 -10.37 25.29 -65.33
N ASP A 423 -9.39 26.14 -65.66
CA ASP A 423 -8.53 27.08 -64.92
C ASP A 423 -7.90 26.81 -63.52
N ASN A 424 -6.60 27.13 -63.48
CA ASN A 424 -5.61 27.08 -62.39
C ASN A 424 -5.86 28.04 -61.20
N GLY A 425 -5.31 27.69 -60.04
CA GLY A 425 -4.99 28.62 -58.94
C GLY A 425 -3.55 29.13 -59.03
N GLU A 426 -3.33 30.40 -58.66
CA GLU A 426 -2.10 31.19 -58.86
C GLU A 426 -0.90 30.77 -57.97
N ASP A 427 0.31 30.92 -58.52
CA ASP A 427 1.61 30.62 -57.93
C ASP A 427 2.01 31.54 -56.75
N GLY A 428 2.73 30.98 -55.77
CA GLY A 428 3.49 31.71 -54.76
C GLY A 428 5.00 31.45 -54.91
N ASN A 429 5.78 32.53 -55.01
CA ASN A 429 7.18 32.59 -55.48
C ASN A 429 8.21 31.68 -54.82
N ASP A 430 9.13 31.19 -55.65
CA ASP A 430 10.37 30.49 -55.32
C ASP A 430 11.34 31.32 -54.47
N GLY A 431 12.02 30.66 -53.52
CA GLY A 431 13.20 31.16 -52.81
C GLY A 431 14.49 30.63 -53.44
N ASP A 432 15.52 31.48 -53.49
CA ASP A 432 16.75 31.29 -54.26
C ASP A 432 17.57 30.02 -53.94
N ASN A 433 18.17 29.43 -54.98
CA ASN A 433 19.17 28.36 -54.93
C ASN A 433 20.47 28.79 -54.23
N GLY A 434 21.01 27.91 -53.38
CA GLY A 434 22.39 27.97 -52.85
C GLY A 434 23.33 27.00 -53.59
N GLU A 435 24.58 27.42 -53.75
CA GLU A 435 25.60 26.89 -54.68
C GLU A 435 26.21 25.51 -54.33
N ASP A 436 26.65 24.80 -55.37
CA ASP A 436 27.28 23.47 -55.36
C ASP A 436 28.62 23.40 -54.60
N GLY A 437 28.88 22.27 -53.94
CA GLY A 437 30.17 21.91 -53.33
C GLY A 437 30.95 20.88 -54.15
N ASN A 438 32.25 21.09 -54.29
CA ASN A 438 33.18 20.38 -55.21
C ASN A 438 33.48 18.90 -54.87
N ASP A 439 33.74 18.14 -55.93
CA ASP A 439 34.22 16.76 -55.96
C ASP A 439 35.59 16.54 -55.29
N GLY A 440 35.77 15.35 -54.70
CA GLY A 440 37.06 14.81 -54.26
C GLY A 440 37.43 13.55 -55.05
N ASP A 441 38.63 13.57 -55.66
CA ASP A 441 39.18 12.52 -56.52
C ASP A 441 39.67 11.25 -55.79
N ASN A 442 39.58 10.14 -56.52
CA ASN A 442 39.94 8.74 -56.20
C ASN A 442 41.42 8.46 -55.88
N GLY A 443 41.65 7.33 -55.20
CA GLY A 443 42.97 6.70 -55.02
C GLY A 443 43.02 5.24 -55.52
N GLU A 444 43.56 5.12 -56.74
CA GLU A 444 44.19 4.01 -57.51
C GLU A 444 43.90 2.50 -57.25
N ASP A 445 43.43 1.87 -58.34
CA ASP A 445 43.22 0.45 -58.59
C ASP A 445 44.49 -0.42 -58.70
N GLY A 446 44.29 -1.74 -58.55
CA GLY A 446 45.27 -2.77 -58.86
C GLY A 446 44.78 -3.79 -59.90
N ASN A 447 45.13 -3.51 -61.16
CA ASN A 447 45.25 -4.37 -62.37
C ASN A 447 44.09 -5.25 -62.86
N ASP A 448 43.57 -4.85 -64.03
CA ASP A 448 42.75 -5.64 -64.95
C ASP A 448 43.48 -6.82 -65.62
N GLY A 449 42.65 -7.77 -66.07
CA GLY A 449 42.96 -8.71 -67.15
C GLY A 449 41.74 -8.95 -68.04
N ASP A 450 41.69 -8.19 -69.14
CA ASP A 450 40.97 -8.30 -70.41
C ASP A 450 39.52 -8.83 -70.46
N ASN A 451 38.60 -7.95 -70.90
CA ASN A 451 37.54 -8.28 -71.88
C ASN A 451 37.22 -7.06 -72.75
N GLY A 452 36.89 -7.31 -74.02
CA GLY A 452 36.88 -6.30 -75.09
C GLY A 452 35.52 -5.84 -75.62
N GLU A 453 35.61 -4.64 -76.20
CA GLU A 453 34.82 -3.92 -77.22
C GLU A 453 33.32 -3.61 -76.98
N ASP A 454 33.08 -2.31 -76.79
CA ASP A 454 31.80 -1.61 -76.60
C ASP A 454 30.97 -1.45 -77.88
N GLY A 455 29.68 -1.13 -77.70
CA GLY A 455 28.75 -0.69 -78.75
C GLY A 455 27.91 0.53 -78.33
N ASN A 456 28.39 1.70 -78.76
CA ASN A 456 27.81 3.05 -78.95
C ASN A 456 26.36 3.43 -78.55
N ASP A 457 26.28 4.59 -77.92
CA ASP A 457 25.12 5.50 -77.83
C ASP A 457 24.73 6.15 -79.17
N GLY A 458 23.47 6.61 -79.24
CA GLY A 458 22.99 7.52 -80.28
C GLY A 458 22.18 8.68 -79.68
N ASP A 459 22.62 9.90 -79.95
CA ASP A 459 21.99 11.17 -79.56
C ASP A 459 20.91 11.69 -80.55
N ASN A 460 20.07 12.55 -79.98
CA ASN A 460 18.75 13.08 -80.37
C ASN A 460 18.56 13.86 -81.69
N GLY A 461 17.29 13.92 -82.10
CA GLY A 461 16.63 14.93 -82.96
C GLY A 461 15.37 14.35 -83.62
N GLU A 462 14.22 15.01 -83.82
CA GLU A 462 13.69 16.36 -83.65
C GLU A 462 12.15 16.24 -83.50
N ASP A 463 11.50 17.21 -82.85
CA ASP A 463 10.05 17.23 -82.58
C ASP A 463 9.16 17.39 -83.83
N GLY A 464 7.97 16.77 -83.79
CA GLY A 464 6.86 17.02 -84.71
C GLY A 464 5.54 16.40 -84.22
N ASN A 465 4.58 17.26 -83.88
CA ASN A 465 3.32 16.93 -83.21
C ASN A 465 2.32 16.04 -83.99
N ASP A 466 1.72 15.14 -83.21
CA ASP A 466 0.37 14.56 -83.11
C ASP A 466 -0.43 14.05 -84.34
N GLY A 467 -0.92 12.82 -84.15
CA GLY A 467 -2.07 12.22 -84.82
C GLY A 467 -2.52 10.96 -84.06
N ASP A 468 -3.80 10.93 -83.69
CA ASP A 468 -4.42 10.16 -82.61
C ASP A 468 -4.43 8.61 -82.72
N ASN A 469 -4.65 8.02 -81.53
CA ASN A 469 -4.64 6.62 -81.12
C ASN A 469 -5.45 5.63 -81.97
N GLY A 470 -4.97 4.38 -81.97
CA GLY A 470 -5.78 3.18 -82.11
C GLY A 470 -5.53 2.26 -80.91
N GLU A 471 -6.60 1.85 -80.22
CA GLU A 471 -6.54 1.12 -78.95
C GLU A 471 -6.31 -0.39 -79.11
N ASP A 472 -5.34 -0.85 -78.32
CA ASP A 472 -5.09 -2.09 -77.58
C ASP A 472 -5.60 -3.46 -78.05
N GLY A 473 -4.68 -4.43 -77.96
CA GLY A 473 -4.95 -5.86 -78.09
C GLY A 473 -3.97 -6.72 -77.27
N ASN A 474 -4.49 -7.22 -76.16
CA ASN A 474 -4.12 -8.39 -75.35
C ASN A 474 -2.65 -8.68 -75.03
N ASP A 475 -2.27 -8.40 -73.79
CA ASP A 475 -1.18 -9.10 -73.12
C ASP A 475 -1.65 -10.51 -72.70
N GLY A 476 -0.80 -11.50 -73.01
CA GLY A 476 -0.90 -12.87 -72.51
C GLY A 476 -0.07 -13.04 -71.24
N ASP A 477 -0.42 -14.08 -70.47
CA ASP A 477 0.09 -14.38 -69.14
C ASP A 477 1.62 -14.27 -68.97
N ASN A 478 2.06 -13.44 -68.02
CA ASN A 478 3.43 -13.48 -67.50
C ASN A 478 3.56 -14.60 -66.47
N GLY A 479 4.62 -15.39 -66.60
CA GLY A 479 5.05 -16.38 -65.62
C GLY A 479 5.59 -15.73 -64.35
N GLU A 480 5.60 -16.50 -63.26
CA GLU A 480 6.12 -16.10 -61.96
C GLU A 480 7.62 -15.76 -62.02
N ASP A 481 7.96 -14.49 -61.75
CA ASP A 481 9.34 -14.10 -61.42
C ASP A 481 9.58 -14.33 -59.92
N GLY A 482 10.69 -15.02 -59.63
CA GLY A 482 11.09 -15.41 -58.29
C GLY A 482 11.63 -14.24 -57.47
N ASN A 483 11.50 -14.35 -56.15
CA ASN A 483 12.01 -13.37 -55.21
C ASN A 483 13.54 -13.24 -55.30
N ASP A 484 14.02 -12.02 -55.48
CA ASP A 484 15.41 -11.67 -55.20
C ASP A 484 15.68 -11.79 -53.70
N GLY A 485 16.82 -12.40 -53.35
CA GLY A 485 17.19 -12.77 -51.99
C GLY A 485 17.68 -11.60 -51.15
N ASP A 486 17.45 -11.70 -49.83
CA ASP A 486 17.90 -10.72 -48.86
C ASP A 486 19.42 -10.53 -48.88
N ASN A 487 19.86 -9.28 -48.82
CA ASN A 487 21.25 -8.93 -48.56
C ASN A 487 21.65 -9.44 -47.16
N GLY A 488 22.75 -10.21 -47.10
CA GLY A 488 23.24 -10.81 -45.86
C GLY A 488 23.71 -9.76 -44.85
N GLU A 489 23.35 -9.98 -43.59
CA GLU A 489 23.83 -9.19 -42.45
C GLU A 489 25.35 -9.30 -42.31
N ASP A 490 26.00 -8.16 -42.06
CA ASP A 490 27.40 -8.12 -41.65
C ASP A 490 27.57 -8.88 -40.32
N GLY A 491 28.36 -9.95 -40.35
CA GLY A 491 28.70 -10.73 -39.17
C GLY A 491 29.55 -9.91 -38.20
N ASN A 492 29.00 -9.59 -37.04
CA ASN A 492 29.80 -9.07 -35.93
C ASN A 492 30.76 -10.15 -35.42
N ASP A 493 32.02 -9.76 -35.28
CA ASP A 493 33.11 -10.55 -34.73
C ASP A 493 32.72 -11.15 -33.38
N GLY A 494 32.65 -12.48 -33.32
CA GLY A 494 32.58 -13.21 -32.07
C GLY A 494 33.92 -13.17 -31.35
N ASP A 495 33.96 -12.58 -30.16
CA ASP A 495 35.08 -12.77 -29.24
C ASP A 495 34.57 -12.97 -27.79
N ASN A 496 34.58 -14.25 -27.42
CA ASN A 496 34.60 -14.88 -26.09
C ASN A 496 33.29 -14.97 -25.29
N GLY A 497 32.53 -16.02 -25.61
CA GLY A 497 31.43 -16.51 -24.79
C GLY A 497 31.89 -17.17 -23.47
N GLU A 498 31.10 -16.89 -22.43
CA GLU A 498 30.65 -17.89 -21.46
C GLU A 498 29.12 -17.75 -21.43
N ASP A 499 28.44 -18.69 -22.09
CA ASP A 499 26.99 -18.99 -22.13
C ASP A 499 26.01 -17.89 -21.66
N GLU A 500 25.24 -17.37 -22.63
CA GLU A 500 23.94 -16.70 -22.46
C GLU A 500 22.98 -17.61 -21.68
N THR A 501 23.14 -17.63 -20.36
CA THR A 501 22.35 -18.43 -19.44
C THR A 501 21.73 -17.51 -18.41
N PHE A 502 20.41 -17.64 -18.27
CA PHE A 502 19.64 -17.01 -17.20
C PHE A 502 20.34 -17.26 -15.86
N TRP A 503 20.80 -16.21 -15.19
CA TRP A 503 21.57 -16.34 -13.96
C TRP A 503 20.71 -16.03 -12.72
N PHE A 504 21.06 -16.66 -11.60
CA PHE A 504 20.34 -16.50 -10.33
C PHE A 504 21.16 -15.77 -9.30
N GLY A 505 20.50 -14.94 -8.50
CA GLY A 505 21.13 -14.20 -7.40
C GLY A 505 20.25 -14.09 -6.17
N VAL A 506 20.84 -13.52 -5.11
CA VAL A 506 20.13 -13.03 -3.93
C VAL A 506 20.61 -11.61 -3.61
N ALA A 507 19.76 -10.84 -2.92
CA ALA A 507 20.03 -9.43 -2.61
C ALA A 507 20.10 -9.12 -1.11
N SER A 508 20.74 -7.98 -0.80
CA SER A 508 20.74 -7.32 0.51
C SER A 508 21.06 -5.82 0.37
N ALA A 509 20.73 -5.02 1.38
CA ALA A 509 21.10 -3.60 1.45
C ALA A 509 21.96 -3.30 2.69
N SER A 510 22.86 -2.33 2.55
CA SER A 510 23.92 -1.97 3.50
C SER A 510 23.39 -1.75 4.91
N TYR A 511 22.44 -0.83 5.08
CA TYR A 511 21.87 -0.52 6.40
C TYR A 511 21.17 -1.73 7.03
N GLN A 512 20.54 -2.56 6.21
CA GLN A 512 19.77 -3.70 6.67
C GLN A 512 20.63 -4.86 7.19
N VAL A 513 21.86 -5.02 6.68
CA VAL A 513 22.71 -6.18 7.00
C VAL A 513 24.05 -5.87 7.66
N GLU A 514 24.65 -4.71 7.39
CA GLU A 514 26.05 -4.45 7.78
C GLU A 514 26.23 -4.34 9.29
N GLY A 515 25.38 -3.56 9.95
CA GLY A 515 25.63 -3.09 11.31
C GLY A 515 26.87 -2.20 11.38
N ALA A 516 27.58 -2.25 12.51
CA ALA A 516 28.82 -1.50 12.72
C ALA A 516 28.65 0.00 12.36
N TRP A 517 27.52 0.57 12.76
CA TRP A 517 26.99 1.82 12.22
C TRP A 517 27.89 3.04 12.45
N ASN A 518 28.68 3.04 13.54
CA ASN A 518 29.60 4.10 13.93
C ASN A 518 31.06 3.63 14.07
N LEU A 519 31.38 2.44 13.56
CA LEU A 519 32.74 1.88 13.62
C LEU A 519 33.60 2.37 12.47
N SER A 520 34.92 2.34 12.70
CA SER A 520 35.94 2.59 11.68
C SER A 520 35.72 3.89 10.89
N GLY A 521 35.19 4.92 11.55
CA GLY A 521 34.98 6.24 10.95
C GLY A 521 33.78 6.37 10.01
N LYS A 522 32.86 5.39 9.94
CA LYS A 522 31.56 5.56 9.25
C LYS A 522 30.83 6.80 9.79
N GLY A 523 30.28 7.59 8.89
CA GLY A 523 29.41 8.73 9.22
C GLY A 523 27.99 8.29 9.52
N GLU A 524 27.25 9.17 10.17
CA GLU A 524 25.81 9.01 10.39
C GLU A 524 25.06 9.13 9.05
N ASN A 525 24.10 8.24 8.82
CA ASN A 525 23.14 8.32 7.72
C ASN A 525 21.73 8.70 8.23
N ILE A 526 20.80 8.91 7.30
CA ILE A 526 19.42 9.31 7.62
C ILE A 526 18.64 8.27 8.46
N TRP A 527 18.95 6.98 8.33
CA TRP A 527 18.32 5.93 9.14
C TRP A 527 18.91 5.85 10.54
N ASP A 528 20.23 6.01 10.69
CA ASP A 528 20.89 6.16 11.99
C ASP A 528 20.21 7.31 12.75
N ARG A 529 20.08 8.49 12.11
CA ARG A 529 19.41 9.66 12.69
C ARG A 529 17.96 9.35 13.05
N LEU A 530 17.16 8.80 12.13
CA LEU A 530 15.74 8.55 12.36
C LEU A 530 15.55 7.57 13.52
N THR A 531 16.18 6.41 13.47
CA THR A 531 15.99 5.36 14.49
C THR A 531 16.54 5.73 15.87
N HIS A 532 17.60 6.54 15.95
CA HIS A 532 18.12 7.01 17.25
C HIS A 532 17.33 8.17 17.85
N SER A 533 16.70 9.00 17.02
CA SER A 533 15.97 10.19 17.49
C SER A 533 14.45 9.97 17.60
N ASN A 534 13.90 9.04 16.83
CA ASN A 534 12.50 8.66 16.81
C ASN A 534 12.38 7.12 16.63
N PRO A 535 12.77 6.32 17.64
CA PRO A 535 12.69 4.86 17.56
C PRO A 535 11.26 4.34 17.38
N ASP A 536 10.25 5.13 17.78
CA ASP A 536 8.83 4.77 17.64
C ASP A 536 8.36 4.81 16.17
N HIS A 537 9.19 5.29 15.24
CA HIS A 537 8.96 5.17 13.80
C HIS A 537 9.09 3.73 13.30
N ILE A 538 9.73 2.85 14.10
CA ILE A 538 9.94 1.44 13.76
C ILE A 538 8.96 0.60 14.58
N SER A 539 8.22 -0.32 13.94
CA SER A 539 7.15 -1.12 14.55
C SER A 539 7.58 -1.84 15.84
N ASP A 540 8.80 -2.40 15.87
CA ASP A 540 9.37 -3.06 17.06
C ASP A 540 10.38 -2.20 17.83
N ARG A 541 10.49 -0.92 17.48
CA ARG A 541 11.43 0.06 18.03
C ARG A 541 12.91 -0.33 17.89
N SER A 542 13.22 -1.27 17.00
CA SER A 542 14.59 -1.71 16.74
C SER A 542 15.34 -0.74 15.84
N ASN A 543 16.62 -1.03 15.57
CA ASN A 543 17.46 -0.26 14.66
C ASN A 543 18.50 -1.14 13.94
N GLY A 544 19.20 -0.54 12.99
CA GLY A 544 20.25 -1.16 12.18
C GLY A 544 21.65 -1.11 12.80
N ASP A 545 21.81 -0.77 14.08
CA ASP A 545 23.13 -0.55 14.70
C ASP A 545 24.06 -1.76 14.58
N VAL A 546 23.48 -2.93 14.85
CA VAL A 546 24.12 -4.24 14.73
C VAL A 546 23.59 -4.99 13.52
N ALA A 547 22.28 -4.89 13.22
CA ALA A 547 21.66 -5.58 12.10
C ALA A 547 22.02 -7.08 12.07
N CYS A 548 22.38 -7.60 10.90
CA CYS A 548 22.93 -8.94 10.74
C CYS A 548 24.43 -9.02 11.11
N ASP A 549 25.12 -7.92 11.39
CA ASP A 549 26.57 -7.89 11.63
C ASP A 549 27.41 -8.41 10.44
N ALA A 550 26.94 -8.20 9.21
CA ALA A 550 27.65 -8.63 8.00
C ALA A 550 29.04 -7.98 7.86
N TYR A 551 29.24 -6.79 8.47
CA TYR A 551 30.53 -6.11 8.50
C TYR A 551 31.67 -6.99 9.06
N HIS A 552 31.36 -7.87 10.01
CA HIS A 552 32.33 -8.78 10.62
C HIS A 552 32.27 -10.22 10.07
N LYS A 553 31.31 -10.53 9.19
CA LYS A 553 30.92 -11.91 8.82
C LYS A 553 31.07 -12.26 7.34
N ILE A 554 31.81 -11.46 6.57
CA ILE A 554 32.10 -11.69 5.13
C ILE A 554 32.36 -13.17 4.81
N ALA A 555 33.28 -13.82 5.54
CA ALA A 555 33.65 -15.20 5.26
C ALA A 555 32.53 -16.21 5.54
N GLU A 556 31.62 -15.94 6.49
CA GLU A 556 30.44 -16.77 6.74
C GLU A 556 29.39 -16.57 5.64
N ASP A 557 29.08 -15.32 5.33
CA ASP A 557 28.06 -14.96 4.35
C ASP A 557 28.44 -15.46 2.94
N VAL A 558 29.70 -15.26 2.51
CA VAL A 558 30.15 -15.77 1.20
C VAL A 558 30.19 -17.29 1.13
N ARG A 559 30.54 -17.99 2.22
CA ARG A 559 30.42 -19.47 2.25
C ARG A 559 28.98 -19.93 2.08
N ASN A 560 28.03 -19.23 2.71
CA ASN A 560 26.61 -19.54 2.60
C ASN A 560 26.08 -19.25 1.18
N LEU A 561 26.50 -18.15 0.56
CA LEU A 561 26.18 -17.83 -0.83
C LEU A 561 26.72 -18.89 -1.79
N LYS A 562 27.98 -19.33 -1.61
CA LYS A 562 28.56 -20.41 -2.41
C LYS A 562 27.82 -21.74 -2.21
N ASN A 563 27.37 -22.01 -0.98
CA ASN A 563 26.57 -23.19 -0.67
C ASN A 563 25.17 -23.14 -1.29
N LEU A 564 24.56 -21.95 -1.38
CA LEU A 564 23.29 -21.70 -2.06
C LEU A 564 23.45 -21.93 -3.58
N GLY A 565 24.62 -21.61 -4.13
CA GLY A 565 24.98 -21.87 -5.51
C GLY A 565 24.57 -20.75 -6.48
N VAL A 566 24.35 -19.54 -5.97
CA VAL A 566 24.03 -18.36 -6.78
C VAL A 566 25.19 -17.94 -7.68
N ASP A 567 24.83 -17.40 -8.85
CA ASP A 567 25.77 -16.87 -9.84
C ASP A 567 26.20 -15.45 -9.46
N VAL A 568 25.29 -14.66 -8.87
CA VAL A 568 25.53 -13.28 -8.46
C VAL A 568 25.09 -13.02 -7.01
N TYR A 569 25.73 -12.06 -6.36
CA TYR A 569 25.25 -11.49 -5.11
C TYR A 569 25.07 -10.00 -5.27
N ARG A 570 23.82 -9.54 -5.11
CA ARG A 570 23.47 -8.13 -5.16
C ARG A 570 23.58 -7.52 -3.77
N PHE A 571 24.42 -6.50 -3.62
CA PHE A 571 24.56 -5.78 -2.36
C PHE A 571 24.75 -4.28 -2.60
N SER A 572 24.33 -3.45 -1.64
CA SER A 572 24.56 -2.01 -1.74
C SER A 572 25.78 -1.55 -0.96
N LEU A 573 26.36 -0.44 -1.42
CA LEU A 573 27.38 0.29 -0.69
C LEU A 573 26.73 1.27 0.28
N SER A 574 27.42 1.55 1.38
CA SER A 574 27.05 2.62 2.28
C SER A 574 27.82 3.89 1.99
N TRP A 575 27.11 4.90 1.48
CA TRP A 575 27.70 6.21 1.17
C TRP A 575 28.34 6.82 2.41
N SER A 576 27.65 6.80 3.55
CA SER A 576 28.19 7.31 4.82
C SER A 576 29.38 6.50 5.35
N ARG A 577 29.54 5.22 4.96
CA ARG A 577 30.73 4.42 5.32
C ARG A 577 31.95 4.80 4.49
N ILE A 578 31.76 5.05 3.19
CA ILE A 578 32.84 5.39 2.25
C ILE A 578 33.22 6.88 2.36
N LEU A 579 32.22 7.78 2.38
CA LEU A 579 32.37 9.23 2.52
C LEU A 579 31.62 9.71 3.78
N PRO A 580 32.24 9.69 4.97
CA PRO A 580 31.57 9.99 6.24
C PRO A 580 30.96 11.39 6.36
N THR A 581 31.44 12.34 5.56
CA THR A 581 30.90 13.70 5.50
C THR A 581 30.00 13.90 4.28
N GLY A 582 29.74 12.85 3.50
CA GLY A 582 29.08 12.90 2.19
C GLY A 582 29.95 13.39 1.03
N HIS A 583 31.14 13.94 1.31
CA HIS A 583 32.00 14.58 0.32
C HIS A 583 33.31 13.80 0.08
N SER A 584 33.78 13.81 -1.18
CA SER A 584 34.99 13.09 -1.64
C SER A 584 36.31 13.59 -1.05
N ASN A 585 36.33 14.74 -0.36
CA ASN A 585 37.51 15.26 0.32
C ASN A 585 37.92 14.43 1.55
N LYS A 586 37.04 13.55 2.06
CA LYS A 586 37.32 12.63 3.16
C LYS A 586 36.82 11.23 2.84
N ILE A 587 37.65 10.47 2.15
CA ILE A 587 37.42 9.04 1.88
C ILE A 587 37.86 8.23 3.10
N ASN A 588 36.99 7.32 3.56
CA ASN A 588 37.28 6.41 4.65
C ASN A 588 37.99 5.14 4.13
N PRO A 589 39.30 4.95 4.41
CA PRO A 589 40.03 3.79 3.93
C PRO A 589 39.52 2.46 4.49
N ASP A 590 38.95 2.44 5.70
CA ASP A 590 38.37 1.21 6.27
C ASP A 590 37.04 0.85 5.61
N GLY A 591 36.27 1.84 5.14
CA GLY A 591 35.09 1.62 4.31
C GLY A 591 35.46 1.00 2.97
N ILE A 592 36.48 1.56 2.30
CA ILE A 592 37.03 1.00 1.05
C ILE A 592 37.58 -0.42 1.26
N ARG A 593 38.29 -0.66 2.38
CA ARG A 593 38.80 -1.99 2.73
C ARG A 593 37.67 -3.02 2.83
N TYR A 594 36.61 -2.72 3.57
CA TYR A 594 35.50 -3.64 3.79
C TYR A 594 34.87 -4.13 2.48
N TYR A 595 34.51 -3.22 1.58
CA TYR A 595 33.91 -3.61 0.31
C TYR A 595 34.90 -4.32 -0.62
N ASN A 596 36.20 -3.96 -0.59
CA ASN A 596 37.22 -4.74 -1.31
C ASN A 596 37.33 -6.17 -0.78
N GLU A 597 37.32 -6.36 0.54
CA GLU A 597 37.37 -7.69 1.17
C GLU A 597 36.14 -8.52 0.79
N LEU A 598 34.95 -7.94 0.77
CA LEU A 598 33.72 -8.61 0.32
C LEU A 598 33.77 -8.97 -1.16
N ILE A 599 34.09 -8.01 -2.03
CA ILE A 599 34.19 -8.21 -3.49
C ILE A 599 35.21 -9.29 -3.82
N ASP A 600 36.39 -9.22 -3.21
CA ASP A 600 37.44 -10.21 -3.45
C ASP A 600 37.01 -11.60 -2.98
N GLU A 601 36.32 -11.70 -1.83
CA GLU A 601 35.88 -12.98 -1.31
C GLU A 601 34.77 -13.60 -2.17
N LEU A 602 33.85 -12.80 -2.71
CA LEU A 602 32.84 -13.25 -3.67
C LEU A 602 33.51 -13.81 -4.93
N ILE A 603 34.44 -13.06 -5.52
CA ILE A 603 35.16 -13.47 -6.73
C ILE A 603 35.98 -14.74 -6.51
N ARG A 604 36.66 -14.87 -5.35
CA ARG A 604 37.37 -16.12 -4.98
C ARG A 604 36.47 -17.34 -4.90
N ASN A 605 35.17 -17.13 -4.72
CA ASN A 605 34.14 -18.17 -4.67
C ASN A 605 33.28 -18.20 -5.94
N ASP A 606 33.75 -17.64 -7.06
CA ASP A 606 33.05 -17.61 -8.35
C ASP A 606 31.64 -16.99 -8.29
N ILE A 607 31.42 -16.02 -7.41
CA ILE A 607 30.16 -15.27 -7.31
C ILE A 607 30.42 -13.86 -7.85
N LYS A 608 29.65 -13.44 -8.85
CA LYS A 608 29.81 -12.10 -9.45
C LYS A 608 29.21 -11.04 -8.52
N PRO A 609 29.96 -9.98 -8.16
CA PRO A 609 29.40 -8.87 -7.40
C PRO A 609 28.48 -8.02 -8.29
N PHE A 610 27.25 -7.81 -7.83
CA PHE A 610 26.28 -6.90 -8.45
C PHE A 610 26.00 -5.75 -7.48
N VAL A 611 26.56 -4.57 -7.75
CA VAL A 611 26.67 -3.53 -6.72
C VAL A 611 25.67 -2.40 -6.94
N THR A 612 24.87 -2.13 -5.91
CA THR A 612 24.02 -0.93 -5.84
C THR A 612 24.79 0.21 -5.16
N ILE A 613 24.91 1.36 -5.83
CA ILE A 613 25.64 2.52 -5.32
C ILE A 613 24.84 3.20 -4.20
N TYR A 614 23.52 3.39 -4.39
CA TYR A 614 22.65 3.99 -3.39
C TYR A 614 21.41 3.14 -3.10
N HIS A 615 21.27 2.75 -1.83
CA HIS A 615 20.11 2.04 -1.29
C HIS A 615 19.69 2.70 0.04
N TRP A 616 19.17 3.92 -0.08
CA TRP A 616 18.40 4.65 0.95
C TRP A 616 19.19 5.13 2.17
N ASP A 617 20.52 5.12 2.15
CA ASP A 617 21.35 5.39 3.32
C ASP A 617 22.19 6.68 3.21
N LEU A 618 21.50 7.76 2.78
CA LEU A 618 22.10 9.09 2.57
C LEU A 618 22.88 9.56 3.81
N PRO A 619 24.12 10.08 3.65
CA PRO A 619 24.85 10.71 4.74
C PRO A 619 24.04 11.87 5.33
N GLN A 620 23.88 11.89 6.66
CA GLN A 620 23.09 12.89 7.36
C GLN A 620 23.52 14.34 7.06
N PRO A 621 24.82 14.69 6.90
CA PRO A 621 25.22 16.04 6.51
C PRO A 621 24.67 16.51 5.14
N LEU A 622 24.43 15.57 4.21
CA LEU A 622 23.80 15.89 2.92
C LEU A 622 22.29 16.07 3.07
N GLN A 623 21.65 15.35 3.99
CA GLN A 623 20.24 15.60 4.34
C GLN A 623 20.05 16.99 4.97
N GLU A 624 20.97 17.43 5.82
CA GLU A 624 20.91 18.74 6.50
C GLU A 624 20.96 19.94 5.54
N ILE A 625 21.50 19.76 4.33
CA ILE A 625 21.45 20.79 3.28
C ILE A 625 20.25 20.63 2.34
N GLY A 626 19.35 19.67 2.59
CA GLY A 626 18.10 19.48 1.86
C GLY A 626 17.96 18.13 1.14
N GLY A 627 18.97 17.26 1.17
CA GLY A 627 18.89 15.90 0.62
C GLY A 627 18.53 15.86 -0.88
N TRP A 628 17.73 14.87 -1.28
CA TRP A 628 17.38 14.63 -2.68
C TRP A 628 16.61 15.78 -3.39
N PRO A 629 15.74 16.54 -2.70
CA PRO A 629 15.13 17.74 -3.27
C PRO A 629 16.11 18.88 -3.58
N ASN A 630 17.33 18.87 -3.01
CA ASN A 630 18.34 19.89 -3.31
C ASN A 630 19.15 19.49 -4.55
N PRO A 631 19.16 20.28 -5.65
CA PRO A 631 19.89 19.93 -6.87
C PRO A 631 21.41 19.80 -6.70
N LEU A 632 22.00 20.36 -5.64
CA LEU A 632 23.42 20.16 -5.33
C LEU A 632 23.76 18.69 -5.00
N ILE A 633 22.76 17.88 -4.63
CA ILE A 633 22.95 16.46 -4.34
C ILE A 633 23.45 15.68 -5.57
N ILE A 634 23.10 16.15 -6.77
CA ILE A 634 23.44 15.53 -8.04
C ILE A 634 24.97 15.38 -8.15
N ASP A 635 25.68 16.50 -7.95
CA ASP A 635 27.14 16.50 -8.11
C ASP A 635 27.82 15.75 -6.94
N HIS A 636 27.26 15.77 -5.74
CA HIS A 636 27.75 14.96 -4.63
C HIS A 636 27.61 13.46 -4.88
N PHE A 637 26.50 13.02 -5.50
CA PHE A 637 26.31 11.63 -5.87
C PHE A 637 27.27 11.21 -6.98
N VAL A 638 27.49 12.07 -7.99
CA VAL A 638 28.48 11.83 -9.06
C VAL A 638 29.89 11.72 -8.48
N ASP A 639 30.28 12.59 -7.55
CA ASP A 639 31.56 12.50 -6.83
C ASP A 639 31.70 11.18 -6.04
N PHE A 640 30.62 10.73 -5.40
CA PHE A 640 30.59 9.45 -4.69
C PHE A 640 30.74 8.28 -5.66
N ALA A 641 29.99 8.27 -6.76
CA ALA A 641 30.08 7.24 -7.78
C ALA A 641 31.46 7.21 -8.43
N ASP A 642 32.12 8.36 -8.63
CA ASP A 642 33.49 8.41 -9.16
C ASP A 642 34.48 7.67 -8.25
N VAL A 643 34.40 7.92 -6.93
CA VAL A 643 35.20 7.19 -5.92
C VAL A 643 34.90 5.70 -5.96
N VAL A 644 33.63 5.31 -6.08
CA VAL A 644 33.19 3.91 -6.13
C VAL A 644 33.73 3.20 -7.37
N PHE A 645 33.56 3.78 -8.57
CA PHE A 645 34.07 3.21 -9.81
C PHE A 645 35.59 3.11 -9.84
N GLU A 646 36.30 4.11 -9.30
CA GLU A 646 37.77 4.10 -9.23
C GLU A 646 38.28 2.97 -8.33
N ASN A 647 37.60 2.67 -7.23
CA ASN A 647 38.09 1.72 -6.22
C ASN A 647 37.66 0.25 -6.46
N PHE A 648 36.54 0.03 -7.17
CA PHE A 648 35.94 -1.31 -7.26
C PHE A 648 35.61 -1.73 -8.70
N GLY A 649 35.55 -0.80 -9.65
CA GLY A 649 35.12 -1.08 -11.01
C GLY A 649 36.08 -1.92 -11.83
N ASP A 650 37.30 -2.17 -11.35
CA ASP A 650 38.21 -3.15 -11.94
C ASP A 650 37.70 -4.60 -11.82
N ARG A 651 36.79 -4.86 -10.88
CA ARG A 651 36.27 -6.19 -10.52
C ARG A 651 34.74 -6.31 -10.60
N VAL A 652 34.02 -5.20 -10.42
CA VAL A 652 32.55 -5.19 -10.44
C VAL A 652 32.03 -5.04 -11.87
N GLN A 653 31.25 -6.02 -12.32
CA GLN A 653 30.71 -6.07 -13.69
C GLN A 653 29.30 -5.48 -13.82
N PHE A 654 28.52 -5.43 -12.74
CA PHE A 654 27.15 -4.91 -12.76
C PHE A 654 26.98 -3.84 -11.69
N TRP A 655 26.45 -2.69 -12.11
CA TRP A 655 26.24 -1.51 -11.28
C TRP A 655 24.78 -1.08 -11.35
N ILE A 656 24.17 -0.86 -10.20
CA ILE A 656 22.90 -0.15 -10.07
C ILE A 656 23.21 1.20 -9.42
N THR A 657 22.79 2.28 -10.06
CA THR A 657 22.91 3.63 -9.48
C THR A 657 21.99 3.79 -8.26
N PHE A 658 20.68 3.62 -8.47
CA PHE A 658 19.64 3.77 -7.45
C PHE A 658 18.80 2.50 -7.32
N ASN A 659 18.50 2.12 -6.09
CA ASN A 659 17.41 1.20 -5.78
C ASN A 659 16.11 1.98 -5.51
N GLU A 660 15.07 1.66 -6.25
CA GLU A 660 13.67 2.03 -5.98
C GLU A 660 13.48 3.53 -5.71
N PRO A 661 13.64 4.39 -6.75
CA PRO A 661 13.45 5.83 -6.63
C PRO A 661 12.14 6.25 -5.97
N THR A 662 11.05 5.50 -6.22
CA THR A 662 9.74 5.76 -5.62
C THR A 662 9.79 5.72 -4.09
N LEU A 663 10.50 4.77 -3.51
CA LEU A 663 10.61 4.64 -2.06
C LEU A 663 11.46 5.78 -1.47
N ILE A 664 12.49 6.22 -2.20
CA ILE A 664 13.31 7.38 -1.82
C ILE A 664 12.48 8.66 -1.82
N CYS A 665 11.76 8.92 -2.90
CA CYS A 665 11.11 10.21 -3.13
C CYS A 665 9.70 10.26 -2.56
N LEU A 666 8.84 9.32 -2.92
CA LEU A 666 7.45 9.32 -2.48
C LEU A 666 7.34 8.92 -1.01
N HIS A 667 7.96 7.82 -0.59
CA HIS A 667 7.86 7.36 0.81
C HIS A 667 8.78 8.12 1.77
N GLY A 668 9.95 8.59 1.29
CA GLY A 668 10.90 9.36 2.12
C GLY A 668 10.55 10.85 2.28
N TYR A 669 10.10 11.51 1.21
CA TYR A 669 9.83 12.95 1.20
C TYR A 669 8.34 13.33 1.08
N GLY A 670 7.51 12.44 0.53
CA GLY A 670 6.07 12.66 0.34
C GLY A 670 5.23 12.15 1.51
N PHE A 671 5.23 10.85 1.77
CA PHE A 671 4.40 10.18 2.79
C PHE A 671 5.05 10.11 4.17
N GLY A 672 6.38 10.15 4.23
CA GLY A 672 7.13 10.10 5.47
C GLY A 672 7.21 8.72 6.13
N SER A 673 6.82 7.64 5.44
CA SER A 673 6.96 6.26 5.94
C SER A 673 8.41 5.78 5.96
N MET A 674 9.27 6.33 5.09
CA MET A 674 10.70 5.98 5.01
C MET A 674 11.59 7.15 5.43
N ALA A 675 12.83 6.91 5.84
CA ALA A 675 13.76 7.99 6.13
C ALA A 675 13.96 8.92 4.90
N PRO A 676 13.98 10.26 5.05
CA PRO A 676 14.07 11.04 6.29
C PRO A 676 12.74 11.37 6.99
N ALA A 677 11.65 10.68 6.63
CA ALA A 677 10.31 10.81 7.22
C ALA A 677 9.69 12.20 7.07
N TYR A 678 9.82 12.81 5.89
CA TYR A 678 9.14 14.05 5.56
C TYR A 678 7.80 13.80 4.87
N THR A 679 6.82 14.65 5.19
CA THR A 679 5.43 14.52 4.73
C THR A 679 5.03 15.66 3.78
N GLN A 680 5.82 15.90 2.71
CA GLN A 680 5.65 17.01 1.77
C GLN A 680 5.26 16.51 0.37
N GLN A 681 3.99 16.14 0.20
CA GLN A 681 3.48 15.52 -1.03
C GLN A 681 3.32 16.51 -2.21
N GLY A 682 3.40 15.96 -3.43
CA GLY A 682 3.02 16.62 -4.68
C GLY A 682 3.93 17.77 -5.12
N ILE A 683 5.10 17.95 -4.49
CA ILE A 683 6.11 18.96 -4.87
C ILE A 683 7.52 18.42 -4.58
N VAL A 684 7.76 18.03 -3.33
CA VAL A 684 9.12 17.69 -2.85
C VAL A 684 9.54 16.31 -3.34
N ASP A 685 8.60 15.39 -3.43
CA ASP A 685 8.68 14.13 -4.16
C ASP A 685 9.06 14.33 -5.64
N TYR A 686 8.44 15.29 -6.35
CA TYR A 686 8.81 15.60 -7.75
C TYR A 686 10.19 16.22 -7.90
N LEU A 687 10.58 17.11 -6.99
CA LEU A 687 11.94 17.66 -6.96
C LEU A 687 12.98 16.57 -6.67
N CYS A 688 12.67 15.66 -5.74
CA CYS A 688 13.51 14.48 -5.47
C CYS A 688 13.67 13.62 -6.71
N GLY A 689 12.56 13.24 -7.37
CA GLY A 689 12.60 12.36 -8.53
C GLY A 689 13.37 12.97 -9.70
N HIS A 690 13.16 14.27 -9.96
CA HIS A 690 13.90 14.99 -11.00
C HIS A 690 15.41 15.02 -10.76
N ASN A 691 15.84 15.38 -9.54
CA ASN A 691 17.26 15.40 -9.21
C ASN A 691 17.88 14.00 -9.23
N LEU A 692 17.14 12.97 -8.80
CA LEU A 692 17.59 11.58 -8.81
C LEU A 692 17.83 11.09 -10.24
N ILE A 693 16.91 11.35 -11.17
CA ILE A 693 17.05 10.98 -12.60
C ILE A 693 18.29 11.68 -13.21
N LEU A 694 18.50 12.97 -12.93
CA LEU A 694 19.69 13.69 -13.38
C LEU A 694 20.98 13.14 -12.75
N ALA A 695 20.95 12.75 -11.47
CA ALA A 695 22.07 12.13 -10.79
C ALA A 695 22.41 10.75 -11.39
N HIS A 696 21.39 9.96 -11.72
CA HIS A 696 21.53 8.69 -12.44
C HIS A 696 22.22 8.93 -13.79
N ALA A 697 21.67 9.82 -14.61
CA ALA A 697 22.17 10.10 -15.95
C ALA A 697 23.61 10.59 -15.93
N LYS A 698 23.95 11.58 -15.09
CA LYS A 698 25.34 12.05 -14.96
C LYS A 698 26.29 10.96 -14.47
N THR A 699 25.84 10.07 -13.59
CA THR A 699 26.64 8.94 -13.11
C THR A 699 26.88 7.91 -14.22
N TYR A 700 25.86 7.61 -15.02
CA TYR A 700 26.01 6.75 -16.18
C TYR A 700 26.98 7.36 -17.20
N ARG A 701 26.84 8.65 -17.54
CA ARG A 701 27.76 9.34 -18.46
C ARG A 701 29.20 9.36 -17.92
N LEU A 702 29.39 9.60 -16.62
CA LEU A 702 30.68 9.46 -15.97
C LEU A 702 31.28 8.06 -16.21
N TYR A 703 30.50 7.00 -15.99
CA TYR A 703 30.97 5.63 -16.24
C TYR A 703 31.29 5.40 -17.71
N GLN A 704 30.39 5.79 -18.61
CA GLN A 704 30.52 5.68 -20.06
C GLN A 704 31.82 6.33 -20.56
N ASP A 705 32.06 7.57 -20.16
CA ASP A 705 33.18 8.37 -20.66
C ASP A 705 34.52 7.99 -20.02
N LYS A 706 34.53 7.73 -18.71
CA LYS A 706 35.76 7.56 -17.94
C LYS A 706 36.16 6.10 -17.74
N TYR A 707 35.20 5.19 -17.58
CA TYR A 707 35.46 3.85 -17.05
C TYR A 707 35.11 2.70 -17.99
N LYS A 708 34.09 2.83 -18.83
CA LYS A 708 33.56 1.75 -19.70
C LYS A 708 34.66 1.06 -20.50
N LYS A 709 35.58 1.82 -21.10
CA LYS A 709 36.69 1.27 -21.89
C LYS A 709 37.67 0.41 -21.09
N SER A 710 37.93 0.76 -19.83
CA SER A 710 38.90 0.05 -18.98
C SER A 710 38.29 -1.05 -18.13
N GLN A 711 37.01 -0.93 -17.79
CA GLN A 711 36.33 -1.79 -16.82
C GLN A 711 35.30 -2.72 -17.48
N ASN A 712 34.74 -2.32 -18.61
CA ASN A 712 33.75 -3.07 -19.38
C ASN A 712 32.54 -3.59 -18.55
N GLY A 713 32.19 -2.89 -17.47
CA GLY A 713 31.00 -3.19 -16.68
C GLY A 713 29.73 -2.60 -17.30
N ARG A 714 28.60 -2.96 -16.70
CA ARG A 714 27.25 -2.57 -17.11
C ARG A 714 26.60 -1.73 -16.01
N VAL A 715 26.00 -0.60 -16.38
CA VAL A 715 25.38 0.33 -15.42
C VAL A 715 23.89 0.45 -15.73
N GLY A 716 23.05 0.33 -14.70
CA GLY A 716 21.63 0.60 -14.81
C GLY A 716 21.02 1.23 -13.57
N ILE A 717 19.69 1.21 -13.53
CA ILE A 717 18.85 1.65 -12.42
C ILE A 717 17.84 0.56 -12.10
N THR A 718 17.49 0.42 -10.82
CA THR A 718 16.44 -0.49 -10.37
C THR A 718 15.21 0.31 -9.98
N CYS A 719 14.09 0.08 -10.66
CA CYS A 719 12.80 0.70 -10.35
C CYS A 719 11.83 -0.35 -9.81
N GLU A 720 10.97 0.07 -8.88
CA GLU A 720 9.90 -0.77 -8.32
C GLU A 720 8.58 -0.43 -8.96
N SER A 721 7.75 -1.46 -9.17
CA SER A 721 6.33 -1.27 -9.41
C SER A 721 5.54 -2.54 -9.08
N PRO A 722 4.36 -2.42 -8.43
CA PRO A 722 3.35 -3.45 -8.58
C PRO A 722 2.86 -3.49 -10.04
N TRP A 723 2.15 -4.55 -10.39
CA TRP A 723 1.29 -4.51 -11.56
C TRP A 723 -0.06 -3.89 -11.20
N PHE A 724 -0.56 -2.97 -12.01
CA PHE A 724 -1.86 -2.34 -11.82
C PHE A 724 -2.88 -2.99 -12.77
N GLU A 725 -3.86 -3.69 -12.21
CA GLU A 725 -4.94 -4.37 -12.93
C GLU A 725 -6.24 -3.56 -12.80
N PRO A 726 -7.08 -3.44 -13.84
CA PRO A 726 -8.37 -2.78 -13.69
C PRO A 726 -9.29 -3.56 -12.73
N VAL A 727 -10.01 -2.85 -11.85
CA VAL A 727 -11.05 -3.46 -10.99
C VAL A 727 -12.10 -4.17 -11.86
N THR A 728 -12.53 -3.53 -12.95
CA THR A 728 -13.46 -4.10 -13.93
C THR A 728 -12.76 -4.32 -15.27
N PRO A 729 -12.30 -5.55 -15.58
CA PRO A 729 -11.70 -5.84 -16.89
C PRO A 729 -12.64 -5.50 -18.05
N GLY A 730 -12.15 -4.78 -19.06
CA GLY A 730 -12.93 -4.31 -20.20
C GLY A 730 -13.68 -2.98 -19.98
N ASP A 731 -13.65 -2.41 -18.77
CA ASP A 731 -14.07 -1.03 -18.56
C ASP A 731 -12.95 -0.07 -18.96
N SER A 732 -13.24 0.79 -19.95
CA SER A 732 -12.21 1.65 -20.55
C SER A 732 -11.65 2.70 -19.60
N LEU A 733 -12.37 3.03 -18.53
CA LEU A 733 -11.93 4.00 -17.55
C LEU A 733 -11.04 3.34 -16.49
N ASP A 734 -11.39 2.16 -15.99
CA ASP A 734 -10.52 1.38 -15.10
C ASP A 734 -9.21 0.97 -15.82
N GLU A 735 -9.28 0.60 -17.10
CA GLU A 735 -8.09 0.35 -17.93
C GLU A 735 -7.20 1.58 -18.05
N LEU A 736 -7.80 2.76 -18.31
CA LEU A 736 -7.07 4.02 -18.35
C LEU A 736 -6.42 4.36 -17.00
N MET A 737 -7.09 4.09 -15.88
CA MET A 737 -6.53 4.35 -14.55
C MET A 737 -5.37 3.41 -14.23
N SER A 738 -5.46 2.15 -14.67
CA SER A 738 -4.38 1.17 -14.52
C SER A 738 -3.14 1.59 -15.31
N GLU A 739 -3.30 1.99 -16.58
CA GLU A 739 -2.21 2.50 -17.42
C GLU A 739 -1.61 3.79 -16.85
N LYS A 740 -2.44 4.75 -16.43
CA LYS A 740 -1.95 5.97 -15.76
C LYS A 740 -1.14 5.65 -14.50
N SER A 741 -1.53 4.65 -13.74
CA SER A 741 -0.82 4.23 -12.52
C SER A 741 0.55 3.61 -12.87
N LEU A 742 0.64 2.78 -13.92
CA LEU A 742 1.92 2.28 -14.43
C LEU A 742 2.84 3.42 -14.89
N GLN A 743 2.32 4.36 -15.68
CA GLN A 743 3.09 5.51 -16.18
C GLN A 743 3.57 6.42 -15.03
N THR A 744 2.76 6.63 -14.00
CA THR A 744 3.11 7.53 -12.87
C THR A 744 3.88 6.85 -11.73
N ARG A 745 3.90 5.51 -11.67
CA ARG A 745 4.70 4.72 -10.71
C ARG A 745 6.04 4.29 -11.31
N LEU A 746 6.01 3.49 -12.37
CA LEU A 746 7.20 2.98 -13.05
C LEU A 746 7.72 4.00 -14.08
N GLY A 747 6.83 4.43 -14.97
CA GLY A 747 7.14 5.34 -16.09
C GLY A 747 7.78 6.66 -15.65
N TRP A 748 7.45 7.17 -14.47
CA TRP A 748 8.02 8.40 -13.91
C TRP A 748 9.56 8.37 -13.91
N TYR A 749 10.15 7.21 -13.61
CA TYR A 749 11.60 7.05 -13.57
C TYR A 749 12.17 6.37 -14.82
N THR A 750 11.38 5.55 -15.51
CA THR A 750 11.87 4.74 -16.63
C THR A 750 11.65 5.41 -17.98
N HIS A 751 10.57 6.14 -18.18
CA HIS A 751 10.26 6.79 -19.46
C HIS A 751 11.36 7.78 -19.88
N PRO A 752 11.92 8.64 -19.00
CA PRO A 752 13.03 9.51 -19.37
C PRO A 752 14.30 8.77 -19.85
N ILE A 753 14.48 7.52 -19.43
CA ILE A 753 15.69 6.72 -19.69
C ILE A 753 15.49 5.81 -20.91
N PHE A 754 14.35 5.14 -20.99
CA PHE A 754 14.11 4.03 -21.92
C PHE A 754 13.17 4.37 -23.07
N SER A 755 12.36 5.44 -22.98
CA SER A 755 11.46 5.80 -24.07
C SER A 755 12.21 6.46 -25.24
N GLU A 756 11.56 6.48 -26.40
CA GLU A 756 12.09 7.18 -27.58
C GLU A 756 12.10 8.71 -27.41
N GLU A 757 11.25 9.26 -26.56
CA GLU A 757 11.16 10.69 -26.27
C GLU A 757 12.23 11.12 -25.26
N GLY A 758 12.56 10.28 -24.27
CA GLY A 758 13.54 10.59 -23.22
C GLY A 758 13.07 11.64 -22.20
N ASP A 759 11.76 11.89 -22.14
CA ASP A 759 11.12 12.82 -21.20
C ASP A 759 10.15 12.07 -20.26
N TYR A 760 9.56 12.76 -19.28
CA TYR A 760 8.50 12.19 -18.44
C TYR A 760 7.32 11.69 -19.29
N PRO A 761 6.56 10.69 -18.82
CA PRO A 761 5.35 10.24 -19.50
C PRO A 761 4.42 11.42 -19.78
N GLN A 762 3.95 11.52 -21.03
CA GLN A 762 3.14 12.65 -21.45
C GLN A 762 1.86 12.78 -20.62
N VAL A 763 1.24 11.64 -20.27
CA VAL A 763 0.04 11.59 -19.43
C VAL A 763 0.27 12.14 -18.02
N MET A 764 1.45 11.89 -17.45
CA MET A 764 1.84 12.42 -16.14
C MET A 764 2.06 13.93 -16.21
N ARG A 765 2.79 14.38 -17.24
CA ARG A 765 3.10 15.80 -17.47
C ARG A 765 1.84 16.64 -17.65
N ASP A 766 0.96 16.21 -18.55
CA ASP A 766 -0.25 16.97 -18.88
C ASP A 766 -1.17 17.13 -17.67
N HIS A 767 -1.37 16.04 -16.90
CA HIS A 767 -2.27 16.06 -15.76
C HIS A 767 -1.71 16.92 -14.60
N ILE A 768 -0.41 16.83 -14.30
CA ILE A 768 0.20 17.66 -13.24
C ILE A 768 0.27 19.13 -13.66
N ASP A 769 0.53 19.44 -14.93
CA ASP A 769 0.51 20.82 -15.44
C ASP A 769 -0.90 21.43 -15.27
N GLU A 770 -1.95 20.68 -15.63
CA GLU A 770 -3.35 21.10 -15.46
C GLU A 770 -3.71 21.32 -13.97
N LEU A 771 -3.40 20.34 -13.11
CA LEU A 771 -3.71 20.42 -11.68
C LEU A 771 -2.93 21.54 -10.99
N SER A 772 -1.67 21.74 -11.36
CA SER A 772 -0.85 22.84 -10.84
C SER A 772 -1.49 24.21 -11.16
N GLU A 773 -2.00 24.40 -12.39
CA GLU A 773 -2.71 25.63 -12.76
C GLU A 773 -4.02 25.78 -11.96
N ARG A 774 -4.80 24.70 -11.83
CA ARG A 774 -6.07 24.68 -11.08
C ARG A 774 -5.87 24.98 -9.59
N GLU A 775 -4.76 24.54 -9.02
CA GLU A 775 -4.37 24.80 -7.63
C GLU A 775 -3.75 26.21 -7.42
N GLY A 776 -3.56 26.98 -8.50
CA GLY A 776 -3.09 28.35 -8.45
C GLY A 776 -1.56 28.50 -8.44
N TYR A 777 -0.80 27.45 -8.78
CA TYR A 777 0.64 27.56 -8.97
C TYR A 777 0.95 28.29 -10.27
N SER A 778 1.90 29.24 -10.19
CA SER A 778 2.38 29.97 -11.38
C SER A 778 3.25 29.13 -12.34
N LYS A 779 3.60 27.90 -11.95
CA LYS A 779 4.43 26.93 -12.66
C LYS A 779 3.99 25.53 -12.26
N SER A 780 4.25 24.55 -13.11
CA SER A 780 4.05 23.14 -12.79
C SER A 780 4.82 22.72 -11.53
N ARG A 781 4.19 21.86 -10.71
CA ARG A 781 4.83 21.20 -9.58
C ARG A 781 5.82 20.11 -10.02
N LEU A 782 5.61 19.51 -11.20
CA LEU A 782 6.58 18.63 -11.85
C LEU A 782 7.60 19.48 -12.63
N PRO A 783 8.91 19.42 -12.30
CA PRO A 783 9.93 20.12 -13.09
C PRO A 783 9.92 19.68 -14.56
N LYS A 784 10.32 20.58 -15.46
CA LYS A 784 10.50 20.23 -16.89
C LYS A 784 11.96 19.93 -17.14
N PHE A 785 12.24 18.85 -17.86
CA PHE A 785 13.56 18.68 -18.46
C PHE A 785 13.74 19.71 -19.57
N THR A 786 14.90 20.33 -19.60
CA THR A 786 15.40 21.05 -20.76
C THR A 786 15.77 20.06 -21.87
N GLU A 787 15.88 20.54 -23.11
CA GLU A 787 16.35 19.69 -24.22
C GLU A 787 17.73 19.08 -23.91
N GLU A 788 18.62 19.85 -23.29
CA GLU A 788 19.94 19.32 -22.88
C GLU A 788 19.84 18.21 -21.83
N GLU A 789 18.87 18.30 -20.91
CA GLU A 789 18.63 17.26 -19.90
C GLU A 789 17.96 16.02 -20.50
N VAL A 790 17.03 16.17 -21.45
CA VAL A 790 16.47 15.04 -22.21
C VAL A 790 17.59 14.27 -22.91
N GLN A 791 18.48 14.96 -23.63
CA GLN A 791 19.63 14.32 -24.29
C GLN A 791 20.62 13.70 -23.29
N LEU A 792 20.76 14.29 -22.10
CA LEU A 792 21.61 13.75 -21.05
C LEU A 792 21.07 12.41 -20.52
N VAL A 793 19.76 12.33 -20.25
CA VAL A 793 19.08 11.20 -19.57
C VAL A 793 18.73 10.07 -20.53
N LYS A 794 18.34 10.37 -21.77
CA LYS A 794 17.92 9.35 -22.72
C LYS A 794 19.01 8.29 -22.96
N GLY A 795 18.64 7.02 -22.82
CA GLY A 795 19.52 5.87 -23.04
C GLY A 795 20.63 5.70 -21.99
N THR A 796 20.46 6.19 -20.75
CA THR A 796 21.46 6.07 -19.69
C THR A 796 21.40 4.77 -18.88
N SER A 797 21.03 3.65 -19.51
CA SER A 797 21.00 2.34 -18.83
C SER A 797 21.35 1.19 -19.77
N ASP A 798 22.25 0.31 -19.31
CA ASP A 798 22.68 -0.90 -20.04
C ASP A 798 21.73 -2.10 -19.84
N PHE A 799 20.78 -2.01 -18.91
CA PHE A 799 19.71 -2.98 -18.62
C PHE A 799 18.58 -2.30 -17.84
N PHE A 800 17.41 -2.90 -17.82
CA PHE A 800 16.28 -2.51 -16.99
C PHE A 800 16.31 -3.32 -15.68
N GLY A 801 16.60 -2.67 -14.55
CA GLY A 801 16.48 -3.31 -13.24
C GLY A 801 15.04 -3.21 -12.73
N LEU A 802 14.40 -4.35 -12.47
CA LEU A 802 13.03 -4.43 -11.99
C LEU A 802 12.96 -5.03 -10.58
N ASN A 803 12.39 -4.29 -9.65
CA ASN A 803 11.89 -4.83 -8.40
C ASN A 803 10.38 -5.02 -8.51
N HIS A 804 9.90 -6.21 -8.19
CA HIS A 804 8.48 -6.51 -8.24
C HIS A 804 8.12 -7.52 -7.17
N TYR A 805 6.94 -7.33 -6.56
CA TYR A 805 6.51 -8.11 -5.42
C TYR A 805 5.03 -8.51 -5.48
N THR A 806 4.16 -7.64 -6.00
CA THR A 806 2.71 -7.80 -5.91
C THR A 806 1.96 -7.06 -7.03
N SER A 807 0.62 -7.10 -6.99
CA SER A 807 -0.27 -6.35 -7.87
C SER A 807 -1.31 -5.57 -7.06
N GLU A 808 -1.93 -4.58 -7.69
CA GLU A 808 -3.03 -3.78 -7.17
C GLU A 808 -4.17 -3.73 -8.19
N LEU A 809 -5.40 -3.56 -7.72
CA LEU A 809 -6.58 -3.27 -8.52
C LEU A 809 -6.81 -1.76 -8.56
N CYS A 810 -6.98 -1.19 -9.75
CA CYS A 810 -7.18 0.23 -9.96
C CYS A 810 -8.56 0.56 -10.52
N THR A 811 -9.13 1.64 -10.01
CA THR A 811 -10.35 2.26 -10.55
C THR A 811 -10.23 3.79 -10.47
N THR A 812 -11.24 4.49 -10.93
CA THR A 812 -11.29 5.96 -10.89
C THR A 812 -11.36 6.46 -9.46
N MET A 813 -10.52 7.45 -9.17
CA MET A 813 -10.59 8.17 -7.91
C MET A 813 -11.90 8.98 -7.80
N LYS A 814 -12.66 8.77 -6.71
CA LYS A 814 -13.94 9.46 -6.46
C LYS A 814 -13.86 10.64 -5.48
N TRP A 815 -12.66 11.06 -5.09
CA TRP A 815 -12.46 12.13 -4.11
C TRP A 815 -12.50 13.53 -4.75
N GLU A 816 -13.25 14.47 -4.17
CA GLU A 816 -13.18 15.91 -4.48
C GLU A 816 -12.22 16.64 -3.51
N VAL A 817 -11.00 16.10 -3.32
CA VAL A 817 -9.97 16.78 -2.53
C VAL A 817 -9.08 17.59 -3.47
N VAL A 818 -8.80 18.83 -3.10
CA VAL A 818 -7.92 19.75 -3.86
C VAL A 818 -6.68 20.04 -3.03
N GLY A 819 -5.49 19.76 -3.57
CA GLY A 819 -4.21 20.03 -2.94
C GLY A 819 -3.08 19.21 -3.57
N PRO A 820 -1.82 19.62 -3.40
CA PRO A 820 -0.70 18.92 -4.02
C PRO A 820 -0.55 17.52 -3.40
N SER A 821 -0.74 16.48 -4.20
CA SER A 821 -0.51 15.09 -3.80
C SER A 821 -0.25 14.24 -5.04
N HIS A 822 0.77 13.36 -4.98
CA HIS A 822 1.02 12.38 -6.03
C HIS A 822 -0.22 11.55 -6.34
N GLN A 823 -0.95 11.10 -5.32
CA GLN A 823 -2.14 10.26 -5.50
C GLN A 823 -3.26 11.01 -6.24
N LEU A 824 -3.49 12.30 -5.93
CA LEU A 824 -4.44 13.15 -6.67
C LEU A 824 -3.96 13.41 -8.10
N ASP A 825 -2.64 13.54 -8.29
CA ASP A 825 -2.03 13.74 -9.60
C ASP A 825 -2.13 12.51 -10.50
N VAL A 826 -2.22 11.29 -9.96
CA VAL A 826 -2.53 10.10 -10.76
C VAL A 826 -4.01 10.10 -11.15
N GLY A 827 -4.90 10.43 -10.22
CA GLY A 827 -6.34 10.40 -10.42
C GLY A 827 -6.94 8.98 -10.38
N ALA A 828 -6.17 7.99 -9.94
CA ALA A 828 -6.59 6.60 -9.78
C ALA A 828 -6.61 6.22 -8.30
N HIS A 829 -7.59 5.39 -7.91
CA HIS A 829 -7.59 4.69 -6.64
C HIS A 829 -7.12 3.26 -6.89
N CYS A 830 -5.97 2.89 -6.34
CA CYS A 830 -5.40 1.56 -6.47
C CYS A 830 -5.20 0.94 -5.10
N GLU A 831 -5.57 -0.34 -4.97
CA GLU A 831 -5.47 -1.09 -3.72
C GLU A 831 -5.25 -2.58 -3.98
N THR A 832 -4.65 -3.29 -3.03
CA THR A 832 -4.53 -4.74 -3.14
C THR A 832 -5.88 -5.43 -2.98
N ASN A 833 -6.14 -6.49 -3.74
CA ASN A 833 -7.34 -7.31 -3.53
C ASN A 833 -7.21 -8.09 -2.20
N PRO A 834 -8.18 -7.99 -1.27
CA PRO A 834 -8.17 -8.71 0.00
C PRO A 834 -8.24 -10.24 -0.15
N GLU A 835 -8.81 -10.74 -1.25
CA GLU A 835 -8.93 -12.17 -1.54
C GLU A 835 -7.61 -12.82 -1.99
N TRP A 836 -6.61 -12.02 -2.37
CA TRP A 836 -5.29 -12.56 -2.72
C TRP A 836 -4.54 -13.00 -1.47
N GLU A 837 -3.86 -14.16 -1.57
CA GLU A 837 -3.02 -14.68 -0.49
C GLU A 837 -2.05 -13.60 0.00
N THR A 838 -2.06 -13.32 1.31
CA THR A 838 -1.29 -12.23 1.92
C THR A 838 -0.07 -12.76 2.66
N ALA A 839 1.10 -12.19 2.43
CA ALA A 839 2.33 -12.52 3.16
C ALA A 839 2.29 -11.98 4.61
N ALA A 840 3.42 -12.00 5.33
CA ALA A 840 3.48 -11.34 6.65
C ALA A 840 3.30 -9.81 6.53
N SER A 841 3.79 -9.23 5.43
CA SER A 841 3.58 -7.82 5.11
C SER A 841 2.20 -7.60 4.51
N PHE A 842 1.42 -6.66 5.07
CA PHE A 842 0.03 -6.44 4.67
C PHE A 842 -0.12 -6.04 3.19
N TRP A 843 0.84 -5.28 2.66
CA TRP A 843 0.88 -4.79 1.28
C TRP A 843 1.27 -5.89 0.28
N LEU A 844 1.87 -6.99 0.74
CA LEU A 844 2.42 -8.03 -0.13
C LEU A 844 1.38 -9.14 -0.38
N LYS A 845 0.70 -9.07 -1.52
CA LYS A 845 -0.15 -10.14 -2.03
C LYS A 845 0.59 -11.05 -3.02
N VAL A 846 0.26 -12.33 -3.03
CA VAL A 846 0.85 -13.34 -3.93
C VAL A 846 0.09 -13.34 -5.26
N VAL A 847 0.60 -12.57 -6.24
CA VAL A 847 -0.03 -12.38 -7.56
C VAL A 847 0.97 -12.65 -8.69
N PRO A 848 1.34 -13.93 -8.94
CA PRO A 848 2.42 -14.27 -9.86
C PRO A 848 2.23 -13.78 -11.29
N TRP A 849 0.99 -13.84 -11.80
CA TRP A 849 0.68 -13.40 -13.17
C TRP A 849 0.88 -11.89 -13.36
N GLY A 850 0.86 -11.10 -12.27
CA GLY A 850 1.16 -9.68 -12.30
C GLY A 850 2.58 -9.39 -12.76
N LEU A 851 3.57 -10.17 -12.30
CA LEU A 851 4.95 -10.05 -12.77
C LEU A 851 5.04 -10.25 -14.29
N ARG A 852 4.39 -11.29 -14.81
CA ARG A 852 4.38 -11.56 -16.26
C ARG A 852 3.72 -10.43 -17.03
N LYS A 853 2.57 -9.90 -16.57
CA LYS A 853 1.91 -8.76 -17.22
C LYS A 853 2.80 -7.52 -17.22
N LEU A 854 3.47 -7.22 -16.10
CA LEU A 854 4.40 -6.10 -16.01
C LEU A 854 5.61 -6.25 -16.95
N LEU A 855 6.16 -7.46 -17.07
CA LEU A 855 7.24 -7.76 -18.01
C LEU A 855 6.80 -7.57 -19.47
N ASN A 856 5.59 -8.00 -19.83
CA ASN A 856 5.00 -7.74 -21.14
C ASN A 856 4.82 -6.24 -21.40
N TRP A 857 4.35 -5.49 -20.40
CA TRP A 857 4.21 -4.03 -20.52
C TRP A 857 5.56 -3.36 -20.75
N ILE A 858 6.61 -3.73 -20.00
CA ILE A 858 7.98 -3.22 -20.21
C ILE A 858 8.50 -3.56 -21.61
N ARG A 859 8.22 -4.78 -22.10
CA ARG A 859 8.58 -5.20 -23.46
C ARG A 859 7.95 -4.28 -24.50
N ASP A 860 6.66 -4.03 -24.38
CA ASP A 860 5.89 -3.29 -25.37
C ASP A 860 6.17 -1.78 -25.31
N GLU A 861 6.30 -1.22 -24.11
CA GLU A 861 6.50 0.21 -23.89
C GLU A 861 7.92 0.67 -24.24
N TYR A 862 8.93 -0.16 -23.99
CA TYR A 862 10.35 0.23 -24.08
C TYR A 862 11.15 -0.55 -25.12
N ASN A 863 10.48 -1.15 -26.12
CA ASN A 863 11.10 -1.88 -27.22
C ASN A 863 11.99 -3.06 -26.74
N ASN A 864 11.43 -3.89 -25.85
CA ASN A 864 12.02 -5.11 -25.31
C ASN A 864 13.46 -4.99 -24.78
N PRO A 865 13.71 -4.07 -23.82
CA PRO A 865 15.04 -3.93 -23.25
C PRO A 865 15.41 -5.21 -22.47
N GLU A 866 16.70 -5.46 -22.27
CA GLU A 866 17.11 -6.53 -21.34
C GLU A 866 16.63 -6.20 -19.93
N VAL A 867 15.80 -7.06 -19.36
CA VAL A 867 15.29 -6.95 -17.98
C VAL A 867 16.06 -7.89 -17.06
N ILE A 868 16.47 -7.35 -15.92
CA ILE A 868 16.98 -8.11 -14.79
C ILE A 868 16.02 -7.90 -13.62
N ILE A 869 15.42 -8.98 -13.11
CA ILE A 869 14.59 -8.91 -11.90
C ILE A 869 15.55 -8.81 -10.71
N THR A 870 15.70 -7.60 -10.17
CA THR A 870 16.72 -7.26 -9.15
C THR A 870 16.25 -7.50 -7.72
N GLU A 871 14.93 -7.61 -7.50
CA GLU A 871 14.30 -8.10 -6.28
C GLU A 871 12.93 -8.73 -6.57
N ASN A 872 12.68 -9.89 -5.96
CA ASN A 872 11.38 -10.51 -5.82
C ASN A 872 11.41 -11.44 -4.59
N GLY A 873 10.41 -11.34 -3.70
CA GLY A 873 10.52 -11.96 -2.37
C GLY A 873 9.22 -12.11 -1.61
N PHE A 874 9.28 -12.89 -0.53
CA PHE A 874 8.14 -13.20 0.34
C PHE A 874 8.49 -13.04 1.81
N SER A 875 7.66 -12.30 2.54
CA SER A 875 7.78 -12.14 3.99
C SER A 875 7.06 -13.24 4.76
N ASP A 876 7.77 -13.82 5.73
CA ASP A 876 7.20 -14.69 6.76
C ASP A 876 7.32 -14.05 8.15
N LEU A 877 6.74 -14.71 9.16
CA LEU A 877 6.86 -14.34 10.58
C LEU A 877 8.01 -15.11 11.26
N GLY A 878 8.93 -15.68 10.49
CA GLY A 878 10.01 -16.54 10.95
C GLY A 878 9.77 -18.05 10.74
N GLY A 879 10.75 -18.84 11.19
CA GLY A 879 10.74 -20.30 11.09
C GLY A 879 11.63 -20.88 10.00
N LEU A 880 11.95 -22.17 10.13
CA LEU A 880 12.83 -22.88 9.19
C LEU A 880 12.07 -23.63 8.09
N ASN A 881 10.81 -24.04 8.33
CA ASN A 881 9.95 -24.67 7.32
C ASN A 881 9.02 -23.60 6.71
N ASP A 882 9.41 -23.01 5.59
CA ASP A 882 8.80 -21.84 4.97
C ASP A 882 8.10 -22.16 3.64
N CYS A 883 7.13 -23.07 3.69
CA CYS A 883 6.40 -23.57 2.51
C CYS A 883 5.72 -22.48 1.67
N ARG A 884 5.24 -21.40 2.30
CA ARG A 884 4.60 -20.28 1.59
C ARG A 884 5.59 -19.51 0.72
N ARG A 885 6.82 -19.27 1.23
CA ARG A 885 7.92 -18.68 0.44
C ARG A 885 8.31 -19.59 -0.73
N ILE A 886 8.34 -20.91 -0.52
CA ILE A 886 8.62 -21.88 -1.61
C ILE A 886 7.53 -21.79 -2.68
N ASN A 887 6.26 -21.76 -2.29
CA ASN A 887 5.14 -21.61 -3.22
C ASN A 887 5.24 -20.32 -4.02
N TYR A 888 5.52 -19.20 -3.34
CA TYR A 888 5.74 -17.90 -3.97
C TYR A 888 6.79 -17.98 -5.07
N TYR A 889 8.00 -18.45 -4.74
CA TYR A 889 9.09 -18.55 -5.72
C TYR A 889 8.75 -19.49 -6.88
N ASN A 890 8.16 -20.65 -6.62
CA ASN A 890 7.78 -21.58 -7.68
C ASN A 890 6.75 -20.96 -8.64
N ARG A 891 5.74 -20.26 -8.12
CA ARG A 891 4.71 -19.61 -8.93
C ARG A 891 5.28 -18.42 -9.73
N TYR A 892 6.03 -17.52 -9.09
CA TYR A 892 6.63 -16.36 -9.77
C TYR A 892 7.67 -16.78 -10.82
N LEU A 893 8.54 -17.74 -10.53
CA LEU A 893 9.50 -18.24 -11.52
C LEU A 893 8.81 -18.97 -12.69
N THR A 894 7.65 -19.60 -12.45
CA THR A 894 6.84 -20.17 -13.54
C THR A 894 6.35 -19.08 -14.48
N GLU A 895 5.90 -17.94 -13.95
CA GLU A 895 5.45 -16.80 -14.77
C GLU A 895 6.62 -16.09 -15.48
N VAL A 896 7.81 -16.05 -14.87
CA VAL A 896 9.04 -15.59 -15.57
C VAL A 896 9.40 -16.52 -16.73
N LEU A 897 9.31 -17.84 -16.56
CA LEU A 897 9.55 -18.80 -17.64
C LEU A 897 8.57 -18.61 -18.79
N LYS A 898 7.28 -18.35 -18.50
CA LYS A 898 6.29 -18.04 -19.53
C LYS A 898 6.60 -16.70 -20.21
N ALA A 899 7.00 -15.66 -19.48
CA ALA A 899 7.43 -14.40 -20.09
C ALA A 899 8.60 -14.58 -21.06
N ILE A 900 9.57 -15.45 -20.73
CA ILE A 900 10.72 -15.75 -21.61
C ILE A 900 10.32 -16.58 -22.83
N HIS A 901 9.55 -17.65 -22.62
CA HIS A 901 9.34 -18.68 -23.65
C HIS A 901 8.04 -18.54 -24.45
N ASP A 902 7.02 -17.94 -23.85
CA ASP A 902 5.70 -17.78 -24.47
C ASP A 902 5.47 -16.33 -24.96
N ASP A 903 6.14 -15.36 -24.34
CA ASP A 903 5.94 -13.92 -24.61
C ASP A 903 7.19 -13.19 -25.14
N ASP A 904 8.30 -13.87 -25.41
CA ASP A 904 9.52 -13.26 -25.97
C ASP A 904 10.09 -12.05 -25.17
N CYS A 905 9.83 -11.99 -23.85
CA CYS A 905 10.44 -10.97 -22.99
C CYS A 905 11.94 -11.25 -22.79
N ASN A 906 12.79 -10.25 -23.00
CA ASN A 906 14.24 -10.37 -22.86
C ASN A 906 14.68 -10.33 -21.39
N ILE A 907 14.61 -11.47 -20.68
CA ILE A 907 14.94 -11.55 -19.25
C ILE A 907 16.23 -12.34 -19.04
N SER A 908 17.24 -11.72 -18.44
CA SER A 908 18.58 -12.33 -18.32
C SER A 908 18.94 -12.82 -16.92
N GLY A 909 18.21 -12.40 -15.88
CA GLY A 909 18.48 -12.85 -14.51
C GLY A 909 17.38 -12.58 -13.50
N TYR A 910 17.47 -13.29 -12.37
CA TYR A 910 16.51 -13.19 -11.27
C TYR A 910 17.23 -13.19 -9.92
N VAL A 911 16.96 -12.17 -9.12
CA VAL A 911 17.57 -11.93 -7.81
C VAL A 911 16.48 -12.00 -6.73
N ALA A 912 16.58 -13.01 -5.87
CA ALA A 912 15.65 -13.19 -4.77
C ALA A 912 15.91 -12.19 -3.62
N TRP A 913 14.83 -11.58 -3.13
CA TRP A 913 14.81 -10.84 -1.86
C TRP A 913 14.33 -11.73 -0.72
N SER A 914 15.14 -12.08 0.28
CA SER A 914 16.54 -11.68 0.50
C SER A 914 17.46 -12.86 0.81
N TYR A 915 18.78 -12.63 0.78
CA TYR A 915 19.77 -13.63 1.18
C TYR A 915 19.49 -14.15 2.61
N MET A 916 19.28 -13.25 3.56
CA MET A 916 19.05 -13.56 4.96
C MET A 916 18.12 -12.55 5.61
N ASP A 917 17.45 -12.98 6.68
CA ASP A 917 16.61 -12.09 7.48
C ASP A 917 17.44 -10.88 7.91
N ASN A 918 16.85 -9.69 7.86
CA ASN A 918 17.54 -8.42 8.02
C ASN A 918 16.61 -7.37 8.63
N PHE A 919 17.12 -6.14 8.86
CA PHE A 919 16.32 -5.03 9.38
C PHE A 919 15.42 -4.47 8.27
N GLN A 920 14.13 -4.77 8.31
CA GLN A 920 13.15 -4.44 7.28
C GLN A 920 12.51 -3.07 7.51
N TRP A 921 13.37 -2.06 7.55
CA TRP A 921 12.98 -0.64 7.52
C TRP A 921 12.02 -0.27 8.66
N ASP A 922 10.86 0.29 8.35
CA ASP A 922 9.80 0.67 9.30
C ASP A 922 9.24 -0.54 10.07
N GLN A 923 9.38 -1.76 9.55
CA GLN A 923 8.95 -2.98 10.24
C GLN A 923 10.00 -3.57 11.18
N GLY A 924 11.24 -3.05 11.19
CA GLY A 924 12.29 -3.55 12.06
C GLY A 924 12.60 -5.03 11.81
N TYR A 925 12.45 -5.89 12.82
CA TYR A 925 12.69 -7.33 12.71
C TYR A 925 11.40 -8.18 12.76
N THR A 926 10.21 -7.56 12.71
CA THR A 926 8.92 -8.28 12.78
C THR A 926 8.65 -9.11 11.52
N GLU A 927 9.07 -8.59 10.36
CA GLU A 927 8.92 -9.24 9.06
C GLU A 927 10.24 -9.85 8.57
N ARG A 928 10.16 -11.07 8.02
CA ARG A 928 11.33 -11.87 7.67
C ARG A 928 11.31 -12.25 6.20
N PHE A 929 12.24 -11.72 5.40
CA PHE A 929 12.33 -11.99 3.95
C PHE A 929 13.40 -13.03 3.57
N GLY A 930 14.28 -13.41 4.50
CA GLY A 930 15.48 -14.14 4.17
C GLY A 930 15.30 -15.61 3.90
N MET A 931 16.08 -16.14 2.95
CA MET A 931 16.29 -17.59 2.78
C MET A 931 17.11 -18.20 3.93
N TYR A 932 17.85 -17.38 4.67
CA TYR A 932 18.52 -17.76 5.90
C TYR A 932 17.89 -17.04 7.09
N PHE A 933 17.48 -17.81 8.09
CA PHE A 933 17.05 -17.31 9.37
C PHE A 933 18.22 -16.68 10.13
N VAL A 934 18.02 -15.50 10.69
CA VAL A 934 18.98 -14.84 11.57
C VAL A 934 18.37 -14.71 12.97
N ASP A 935 19.08 -15.22 13.97
CA ASP A 935 18.71 -15.00 15.37
C ASP A 935 19.21 -13.62 15.81
N PHE A 936 18.28 -12.68 15.98
CA PHE A 936 18.56 -11.30 16.42
C PHE A 936 18.61 -11.15 17.95
N GLU A 937 18.30 -12.21 18.70
CA GLU A 937 18.51 -12.25 20.15
C GLU A 937 19.93 -12.75 20.49
N ASP A 938 20.51 -13.60 19.63
CA ASP A 938 21.91 -14.01 19.75
C ASP A 938 22.84 -12.88 19.25
N PRO A 939 23.73 -12.33 20.10
CA PRO A 939 24.68 -11.30 19.70
C PRO A 939 25.65 -11.73 18.58
N SER A 940 25.85 -13.03 18.41
CA SER A 940 26.66 -13.60 17.34
C SER A 940 25.94 -13.68 16.00
N ARG A 941 24.65 -13.34 15.93
CA ARG A 941 23.83 -13.31 14.70
C ARG A 941 24.04 -14.59 13.86
N PRO A 942 23.74 -15.79 14.35
CA PRO A 942 23.94 -17.02 13.58
C PRO A 942 22.98 -17.06 12.38
N ARG A 943 23.47 -17.50 11.21
CA ARG A 943 22.64 -17.73 10.01
C ARG A 943 22.28 -19.21 9.92
N THR A 944 20.99 -19.52 9.84
CA THR A 944 20.49 -20.90 9.68
C THR A 944 19.70 -21.02 8.37
N PRO A 945 20.05 -21.93 7.45
CA PRO A 945 19.32 -22.08 6.18
C PRO A 945 17.87 -22.52 6.42
N LYS A 946 16.90 -21.80 5.84
CA LYS A 946 15.50 -22.22 5.78
C LYS A 946 15.29 -23.24 4.66
N MET A 947 14.12 -23.88 4.60
CA MET A 947 13.79 -24.88 3.57
C MET A 947 13.87 -24.27 2.16
N SER A 948 13.39 -23.03 1.99
CA SER A 948 13.47 -22.27 0.74
C SER A 948 14.90 -22.13 0.22
N SER A 949 15.92 -21.98 1.08
CA SER A 949 17.32 -21.95 0.63
C SER A 949 17.73 -23.23 -0.11
N GLN A 950 17.26 -24.38 0.37
CA GLN A 950 17.59 -25.68 -0.22
C GLN A 950 16.77 -25.95 -1.49
N VAL A 951 15.51 -25.46 -1.54
CA VAL A 951 14.68 -25.53 -2.75
C VAL A 951 15.22 -24.62 -3.84
N TYR A 952 15.58 -23.38 -3.50
CA TYR A 952 16.17 -22.42 -4.44
C TYR A 952 17.50 -22.93 -4.99
N LYS A 953 18.36 -23.51 -4.13
CA LYS A 953 19.55 -24.24 -4.57
C LYS A 953 19.23 -25.35 -5.58
N ASN A 954 18.20 -26.16 -5.32
CA ASN A 954 17.79 -27.21 -6.25
C ASN A 954 17.31 -26.64 -7.58
N ILE A 955 16.58 -25.52 -7.59
CA ILE A 955 16.17 -24.82 -8.81
C ILE A 955 17.40 -24.36 -9.61
N ILE A 956 18.37 -23.71 -8.96
CA ILE A 956 19.59 -23.25 -9.63
C ILE A 956 20.39 -24.41 -10.22
N GLN A 957 20.55 -25.50 -9.46
CA GLN A 957 21.35 -26.65 -9.89
C GLN A 957 20.67 -27.49 -10.97
N SER A 958 19.37 -27.72 -10.86
CA SER A 958 18.60 -28.53 -11.81
C SER A 958 18.12 -27.73 -13.03
N ARG A 959 18.12 -26.39 -12.92
CA ARG A 959 17.50 -25.45 -13.87
C ARG A 959 16.03 -25.79 -14.14
N ARG A 960 15.32 -26.27 -13.10
CA ARG A 960 13.93 -26.71 -13.15
C ARG A 960 13.20 -26.41 -11.83
N ILE A 961 11.90 -26.16 -11.92
CA ILE A 961 11.01 -26.04 -10.77
C ILE A 961 10.45 -27.43 -10.46
N ASP A 962 10.90 -28.04 -9.36
CA ASP A 962 10.40 -29.33 -8.88
C ASP A 962 9.47 -29.12 -7.68
N TRP A 963 8.16 -29.21 -7.94
CA TRP A 963 7.10 -28.99 -6.94
C TRP A 963 7.05 -30.05 -5.84
N ASP A 964 7.61 -31.23 -6.11
CA ASP A 964 7.60 -32.36 -5.17
C ASP A 964 8.92 -32.47 -4.38
N TYR A 965 9.90 -31.61 -4.68
CA TYR A 965 11.20 -31.63 -4.00
C TYR A 965 11.08 -31.18 -2.53
N THR A 966 11.36 -32.10 -1.62
CA THR A 966 11.53 -31.82 -0.19
C THR A 966 12.98 -32.09 0.23
N PRO A 967 13.73 -31.08 0.71
CA PRO A 967 15.09 -31.27 1.20
C PRO A 967 15.15 -32.18 2.43
N HIS A 968 16.23 -32.95 2.57
CA HIS A 968 16.44 -33.82 3.71
C HIS A 968 16.48 -33.03 5.03
N GLY A 969 15.73 -33.47 6.04
CA GLY A 969 15.68 -32.83 7.37
C GLY A 969 14.56 -31.78 7.53
N PHE A 970 13.81 -31.50 6.47
CA PHE A 970 12.63 -30.64 6.51
C PHE A 970 11.34 -31.45 6.38
N THR A 971 10.24 -30.87 6.84
CA THR A 971 8.91 -31.46 6.69
C THR A 971 8.39 -31.16 5.27
N PRO A 972 7.86 -32.15 4.53
CA PRO A 972 7.23 -31.89 3.24
C PRO A 972 6.10 -30.86 3.36
N CYS A 973 6.01 -29.96 2.39
CA CYS A 973 4.91 -29.02 2.32
C CYS A 973 3.61 -29.76 1.97
N ASN A 974 2.51 -29.44 2.67
CA ASN A 974 1.19 -29.94 2.31
C ASN A 974 0.57 -28.99 1.28
N TRP A 975 0.46 -29.44 0.04
CA TRP A 975 -0.04 -28.65 -1.09
C TRP A 975 -1.54 -28.84 -1.33
N GLU A 976 -2.30 -29.49 -0.44
CA GLU A 976 -3.76 -29.72 -0.60
C GLU A 976 -4.60 -28.43 -0.64
N VAL A 977 -4.02 -27.27 -0.33
CA VAL A 977 -4.65 -25.94 -0.44
C VAL A 977 -4.12 -25.14 -1.64
N ALA A 978 -3.10 -25.65 -2.35
CA ALA A 978 -2.38 -24.94 -3.42
C ALA A 978 -2.52 -25.56 -4.82
N LYS A 979 -3.14 -26.74 -4.93
CA LYS A 979 -3.64 -27.34 -6.18
C LYS A 979 -5.13 -27.13 -6.24
#